data_AF-A0A1N7HWG8-F1
#
_entry.id   AF-A0A1N7HWG8-F1
#
_cell.length_a   1.000
_cell.length_b   1.000
_cell.length_c   1.000
_cell.angle_alpha   90.00
_cell.angle_beta   90.00
_cell.angle_gamma   90.00
#
_symmetry.space_group_name_H-M   'P 1'
#
loop_
_entity.id
_entity.type
_entity.pdbx_description
1 polymer ?
#
loop_
_entity_poly.entity_id
_entity_poly.type
_entity_poly.pdbx_seq_one_letter_code
_entity_poly.pdbx_strand_id
1 'polypeptide(L)'
;MAHRIYLYNFDSKTKEVYPYYLGEWNYEIPELFMPLFGGNPRSKGKGLFFDKIEGVSRLKRFYQLLADHYQLHYKKAYYEPVNKMFEFLDALPYDTFSMNATDVFNMNEESHTDQAKDWVLEITEKNKLYEKAMRNQNLTALEKEIFARHGYDTFLELLETDWIEYGLGYWNDELYKNPTEPFEENALWGLKDIKGNIVIPPVYDEIFAFNTEGIAVAQKNGKFGYLRNDGKVLIECIYDDAIDTFPIDEKNYGNVEINDKWGMIDIGSGELIIPCEYEELDILWYSGLFNAKKDGNYRVINLSNKQVIADLSETPFEYDYNDLIFSKKTGTSKRSYYTMNGVCFGEHPEDSLVHISNGYYRVNPNKFQKKTSVIKPDGSLLDSEIDVMMVLGDYSYTAFAYKKDKVWYIYDTSSEQFRLENNTIENIHRDWYSQFMQDVFLLSDQNGIGLYDASKDRWMIPSSKEYKKIEACKQEVFRITVSEGMLYYDQKTDVKSEIYNYICEGIEYDEQLLCLFKGNEMFILNSERELYKVSSFQMGSLYDKRYNLRGKDQQYFLNFYNTWKEKLGSGYEAHFDNETLASRAEEYAQEGNLKDAIRLYKIGVERGDANMMVELGYIYTDDNTPPKYYDLKKGIALYEKAALQDQPYALNNLGYHYQNGIGYPQNIKKALKCFRKSAELGNGLAMQNLGLLYFYGDYVLQDYDIALEYYKQAEKKFHFNEDKISEIYYQQHDYANLQRYLRKDSENTYSNIYYGILYDEGLGVKPNIKKAISYYEKALEYSTYTHALSRLLYFYKEDPTFANPDKYNYWKAFGEENDMDV
;
A
#
# COMPACT_ATOMS: atom_id res chain seq x y z
N MET A 1 -8.96 -11.72 16.40
CA MET A 1 -8.78 -12.29 15.06
C MET A 1 -8.39 -11.14 14.16
N ALA A 2 -7.27 -11.24 13.45
CA ALA A 2 -6.92 -10.24 12.45
C ALA A 2 -7.98 -10.31 11.34
N HIS A 3 -8.53 -9.16 10.95
CA HIS A 3 -9.47 -9.10 9.84
C HIS A 3 -8.66 -9.17 8.54
N ARG A 4 -9.00 -10.12 7.65
CA ARG A 4 -8.20 -10.43 6.47
C ARG A 4 -8.97 -10.26 5.17
N ILE A 5 -8.23 -9.99 4.11
CA ILE A 5 -8.68 -9.98 2.72
C ILE A 5 -8.00 -11.15 2.02
N TYR A 6 -8.78 -11.98 1.31
CA TYR A 6 -8.26 -13.09 0.53
C TYR A 6 -8.54 -12.87 -0.95
N LEU A 7 -7.53 -13.10 -1.79
CA LEU A 7 -7.61 -13.00 -3.24
C LEU A 7 -7.52 -14.37 -3.89
N TYR A 8 -8.35 -14.63 -4.90
CA TYR A 8 -8.38 -15.89 -5.66
C TYR A 8 -8.41 -15.62 -7.17
N ASN A 9 -7.92 -16.58 -7.97
CA ASN A 9 -8.21 -16.63 -9.40
C ASN A 9 -9.47 -17.48 -9.63
N PHE A 10 -10.40 -16.96 -10.43
CA PHE A 10 -11.76 -17.47 -10.56
C PHE A 10 -12.19 -17.48 -12.02
N ASP A 11 -12.85 -18.55 -12.45
CA ASP A 11 -13.41 -18.64 -13.80
C ASP A 11 -14.79 -17.96 -13.85
N SER A 12 -14.89 -16.86 -14.60
CA SER A 12 -16.16 -16.13 -14.73
C SER A 12 -17.29 -16.96 -15.35
N LYS A 13 -16.98 -18.00 -16.13
CA LYS A 13 -17.92 -18.86 -16.84
C LYS A 13 -18.27 -20.11 -16.04
N THR A 14 -17.26 -20.90 -15.64
CA THR A 14 -17.46 -22.20 -14.95
C THR A 14 -17.70 -22.06 -13.45
N LYS A 15 -17.33 -20.92 -12.87
CA LYS A 15 -17.34 -20.66 -11.42
C LYS A 15 -16.33 -21.49 -10.63
N GLU A 16 -15.37 -22.11 -11.31
CA GLU A 16 -14.25 -22.78 -10.67
C GLU A 16 -13.33 -21.76 -10.00
N VAL A 17 -12.77 -22.15 -8.86
CA VAL A 17 -11.85 -21.35 -8.07
C VAL A 17 -10.50 -22.04 -8.10
N TYR A 18 -9.43 -21.27 -8.28
CA TYR A 18 -8.08 -21.80 -8.18
C TYR A 18 -7.84 -22.37 -6.77
N PRO A 19 -7.19 -23.54 -6.63
CA PRO A 19 -7.15 -24.27 -5.34
C PRO A 19 -6.48 -23.50 -4.20
N TYR A 20 -5.62 -22.53 -4.52
CA TYR A 20 -4.88 -21.71 -3.57
C TYR A 20 -5.35 -20.26 -3.63
N TYR A 21 -5.36 -19.60 -2.47
CA TYR A 21 -5.45 -18.13 -2.46
C TYR A 21 -4.15 -17.54 -3.01
N LEU A 22 -4.27 -16.45 -3.74
CA LEU A 22 -3.14 -15.77 -4.36
C LEU A 22 -2.39 -14.88 -3.37
N GLY A 23 -3.12 -14.21 -2.49
CA GLY A 23 -2.57 -13.33 -1.46
C GLY A 23 -3.57 -13.17 -0.31
N GLU A 24 -3.02 -12.98 0.89
CA GLU A 24 -3.75 -12.71 2.13
C GLU A 24 -3.24 -11.39 2.72
N TRP A 25 -4.13 -10.41 2.87
CA TRP A 25 -3.78 -9.07 3.35
C TRP A 25 -4.60 -8.70 4.59
N ASN A 26 -4.18 -7.65 5.29
CA ASN A 26 -4.88 -7.14 6.46
C ASN A 26 -6.11 -6.30 6.03
N TYR A 27 -6.28 -5.13 6.65
CA TYR A 27 -7.47 -4.29 6.53
C TYR A 27 -7.65 -3.63 5.15
N GLU A 28 -6.58 -3.51 4.37
CA GLU A 28 -6.55 -2.72 3.14
C GLU A 28 -5.85 -3.44 2.00
N ILE A 29 -6.20 -3.05 0.77
CA ILE A 29 -5.54 -3.51 -0.45
C ILE A 29 -4.15 -2.83 -0.54
N PRO A 30 -3.06 -3.59 -0.74
CA PRO A 30 -1.72 -3.00 -0.90
C PRO A 30 -1.67 -1.94 -2.01
N GLU A 31 -1.09 -0.78 -1.70
CA GLU A 31 -1.04 0.36 -2.63
C GLU A 31 -0.31 0.02 -3.95
N LEU A 32 0.73 -0.82 -3.89
CA LEU A 32 1.43 -1.33 -5.07
C LEU A 32 0.51 -2.04 -6.07
N PHE A 33 -0.60 -2.62 -5.59
CA PHE A 33 -1.53 -3.40 -6.39
C PHE A 33 -2.85 -2.72 -6.66
N MET A 34 -3.04 -1.48 -6.24
CA MET A 34 -4.25 -0.72 -6.56
C MET A 34 -4.57 -0.73 -8.08
N PRO A 35 -3.58 -0.59 -9.00
CA PRO A 35 -3.81 -0.70 -10.44
C PRO A 35 -4.33 -2.06 -10.92
N LEU A 36 -3.99 -3.16 -10.23
CA LEU A 36 -4.46 -4.51 -10.55
C LEU A 36 -5.99 -4.59 -10.43
N PHE A 37 -6.54 -3.90 -9.43
CA PHE A 37 -7.96 -3.88 -9.12
C PHE A 37 -8.75 -2.80 -9.87
N GLY A 38 -8.08 -2.01 -10.70
CA GLY A 38 -8.72 -1.09 -11.65
C GLY A 38 -9.31 -1.79 -12.89
N GLY A 39 -9.05 -3.08 -13.09
CA GLY A 39 -9.61 -3.87 -14.19
C GLY A 39 -11.08 -4.20 -13.97
N ASN A 40 -11.99 -3.37 -14.50
CA ASN A 40 -13.44 -3.52 -14.43
C ASN A 40 -13.98 -3.97 -13.04
N PRO A 41 -13.75 -3.17 -11.98
CA PRO A 41 -14.16 -3.51 -10.62
C PRO A 41 -15.68 -3.64 -10.51
N ARG A 42 -16.16 -4.74 -9.94
CA ARG A 42 -17.59 -5.02 -9.76
C ARG A 42 -17.86 -5.83 -8.50
N SER A 43 -19.02 -5.66 -7.91
CA SER A 43 -19.46 -6.44 -6.75
C SER A 43 -20.64 -7.34 -7.09
N LYS A 44 -20.70 -8.50 -6.43
CA LYS A 44 -21.87 -9.40 -6.47
C LYS A 44 -22.08 -10.02 -5.10
N GLY A 45 -23.15 -9.61 -4.42
CA GLY A 45 -23.35 -9.92 -3.00
C GLY A 45 -22.22 -9.31 -2.17
N LYS A 46 -21.55 -10.13 -1.36
CA LYS A 46 -20.41 -9.72 -0.52
C LYS A 46 -19.03 -9.87 -1.17
N GLY A 47 -18.97 -10.34 -2.42
CA GLY A 47 -17.71 -10.57 -3.14
C GLY A 47 -17.39 -9.43 -4.12
N LEU A 48 -16.10 -9.15 -4.25
CA LEU A 48 -15.53 -8.22 -5.22
C LEU A 48 -14.89 -9.01 -6.38
N PHE A 49 -15.01 -8.53 -7.60
CA PHE A 49 -14.50 -9.18 -8.81
C PHE A 49 -13.83 -8.18 -9.74
N PHE A 50 -12.76 -8.63 -10.40
CA PHE A 50 -11.93 -7.80 -11.28
C PHE A 50 -11.48 -8.60 -12.50
N ASP A 51 -11.37 -7.96 -13.66
CA ASP A 51 -10.83 -8.58 -14.87
C ASP A 51 -9.32 -8.81 -14.75
N LYS A 52 -8.87 -10.06 -14.86
CA LYS A 52 -7.46 -10.40 -14.72
C LYS A 52 -6.60 -9.75 -15.81
N ILE A 53 -7.04 -9.86 -17.06
CA ILE A 53 -6.22 -9.48 -18.22
C ILE A 53 -6.02 -7.96 -18.21
N GLU A 54 -7.09 -7.21 -17.99
CA GLU A 54 -7.05 -5.75 -17.87
C GLU A 54 -6.23 -5.32 -16.64
N GLY A 55 -6.49 -5.93 -15.48
CA GLY A 55 -5.78 -5.63 -14.23
C GLY A 55 -4.28 -5.85 -14.32
N VAL A 56 -3.83 -7.01 -14.81
CA VAL A 56 -2.40 -7.33 -14.94
C VAL A 56 -1.72 -6.37 -15.92
N SER A 57 -2.40 -5.98 -17.01
CA SER A 57 -1.90 -4.96 -17.94
C SER A 57 -1.71 -3.59 -17.27
N ARG A 58 -2.69 -3.13 -16.49
CA ARG A 58 -2.60 -1.88 -15.70
C ARG A 58 -1.45 -1.94 -14.70
N LEU A 59 -1.30 -3.04 -13.98
CA LEU A 59 -0.23 -3.24 -13.01
C LEU A 59 1.16 -3.21 -13.66
N LYS A 60 1.33 -3.85 -14.83
CA LYS A 60 2.59 -3.80 -15.60
C LYS A 60 2.97 -2.37 -15.98
N ARG A 61 1.99 -1.56 -16.42
CA ARG A 61 2.23 -0.13 -16.73
C ARG A 61 2.65 0.67 -15.51
N PHE A 62 2.06 0.39 -14.35
CA PHE A 62 2.44 1.05 -13.11
C PHE A 62 3.84 0.68 -12.66
N TYR A 63 4.20 -0.60 -12.69
CA TYR A 63 5.56 -1.07 -12.37
C TYR A 63 6.60 -0.52 -13.35
N GLN A 64 6.26 -0.39 -14.63
CA GLN A 64 7.11 0.30 -15.60
C GLN A 64 7.35 1.77 -15.21
N LEU A 65 6.30 2.50 -14.79
CA LEU A 65 6.43 3.88 -14.30
C LEU A 65 7.35 3.95 -13.07
N LEU A 66 7.17 3.05 -12.10
CA LEU A 66 8.03 2.98 -10.91
C LEU A 66 9.50 2.76 -11.29
N ALA A 67 9.75 1.83 -12.20
CA ALA A 67 11.10 1.54 -12.68
C ALA A 67 11.73 2.69 -13.47
N ASP A 68 10.95 3.41 -14.29
CA ASP A 68 11.41 4.59 -15.02
C ASP A 68 11.73 5.75 -14.06
N HIS A 69 10.83 6.00 -13.10
CA HIS A 69 10.95 7.10 -12.15
C HIS A 69 12.16 6.94 -11.22
N TYR A 70 12.35 5.75 -10.64
CA TYR A 70 13.46 5.46 -9.72
C TYR A 70 14.68 4.79 -10.37
N GLN A 71 14.68 4.64 -11.70
CA GLN A 71 15.77 4.03 -12.47
C GLN A 71 16.12 2.60 -12.01
N LEU A 72 15.11 1.73 -11.88
CA LEU A 72 15.26 0.39 -11.31
C LEU A 72 15.52 -0.72 -12.34
N HIS A 73 15.35 -0.44 -13.64
CA HIS A 73 15.39 -1.44 -14.74
C HIS A 73 16.62 -2.35 -14.74
N TYR A 74 17.78 -1.86 -14.29
CA TYR A 74 19.04 -2.60 -14.28
C TYR A 74 19.38 -3.20 -12.91
N LYS A 75 18.59 -2.93 -11.87
CA LYS A 75 18.82 -3.46 -10.52
C LYS A 75 18.28 -4.88 -10.43
N LYS A 76 19.18 -5.84 -10.20
CA LYS A 76 18.82 -7.26 -10.01
C LYS A 76 17.79 -7.47 -8.89
N ALA A 77 17.97 -6.77 -7.77
CA ALA A 77 17.05 -6.80 -6.64
C ALA A 77 15.61 -6.40 -7.02
N TYR A 78 15.43 -5.58 -8.07
CA TYR A 78 14.11 -5.18 -8.57
C TYR A 78 13.58 -6.17 -9.60
N TYR A 79 14.33 -6.42 -10.69
CA TYR A 79 13.74 -7.16 -11.82
C TYR A 79 13.49 -8.64 -11.51
N GLU A 80 14.26 -9.29 -10.62
CA GLU A 80 14.01 -10.70 -10.26
C GLU A 80 12.65 -10.93 -9.60
N PRO A 81 12.32 -10.28 -8.47
CA PRO A 81 11.03 -10.48 -7.81
C PRO A 81 9.87 -9.97 -8.67
N VAL A 82 10.03 -8.86 -9.38
CA VAL A 82 9.00 -8.31 -10.26
C VAL A 82 8.70 -9.24 -11.43
N ASN A 83 9.72 -9.84 -12.05
CA ASN A 83 9.51 -10.82 -13.12
C ASN A 83 8.83 -12.08 -12.59
N LYS A 84 9.28 -12.63 -11.46
CA LYS A 84 8.63 -13.79 -10.81
C LYS A 84 7.14 -13.53 -10.56
N MET A 85 6.81 -12.34 -10.04
CA MET A 85 5.44 -11.93 -9.79
C MET A 85 4.60 -11.94 -11.07
N PHE A 86 5.09 -11.30 -12.13
CA PHE A 86 4.33 -11.23 -13.38
C PHE A 86 4.27 -12.58 -14.13
N GLU A 87 5.30 -13.42 -14.03
CA GLU A 87 5.33 -14.75 -14.61
C GLU A 87 4.20 -15.63 -14.06
N PHE A 88 4.00 -15.66 -12.73
CA PHE A 88 2.90 -16.47 -12.17
C PHE A 88 1.53 -15.82 -12.46
N LEU A 89 1.41 -14.49 -12.39
CA LEU A 89 0.14 -13.80 -12.70
C LEU A 89 -0.32 -14.05 -14.14
N ASP A 90 0.62 -14.08 -15.09
CA ASP A 90 0.35 -14.42 -16.48
C ASP A 90 -0.02 -15.90 -16.65
N ALA A 91 0.55 -16.80 -15.83
CA ALA A 91 0.30 -18.23 -15.85
C ALA A 91 -1.04 -18.65 -15.21
N LEU A 92 -1.74 -17.75 -14.50
CA LEU A 92 -3.01 -18.06 -13.85
C LEU A 92 -4.08 -18.54 -14.84
N PRO A 93 -4.80 -19.64 -14.56
CA PRO A 93 -5.64 -20.32 -15.56
C PRO A 93 -6.94 -19.58 -15.89
N TYR A 94 -7.46 -18.75 -14.99
CA TYR A 94 -8.78 -18.14 -15.11
C TYR A 94 -8.76 -16.64 -15.38
N ASP A 95 -9.90 -16.09 -15.81
CA ASP A 95 -10.03 -14.74 -16.36
C ASP A 95 -10.34 -13.64 -15.33
N THR A 96 -10.70 -14.02 -14.10
CA THR A 96 -11.21 -13.07 -13.10
C THR A 96 -10.43 -13.22 -11.79
N PHE A 97 -10.16 -12.10 -11.13
CA PHE A 97 -9.79 -12.08 -9.72
C PHE A 97 -11.04 -11.96 -8.87
N SER A 98 -11.15 -12.79 -7.83
CA SER A 98 -12.21 -12.71 -6.82
C SER A 98 -11.61 -12.39 -5.46
N MET A 99 -12.11 -11.33 -4.83
CA MET A 99 -11.64 -10.89 -3.51
C MET A 99 -12.75 -11.05 -2.48
N ASN A 100 -12.39 -11.66 -1.35
CA ASN A 100 -13.24 -11.83 -0.19
C ASN A 100 -12.70 -10.97 0.96
N ALA A 101 -13.44 -9.90 1.28
CA ALA A 101 -13.16 -8.96 2.37
C ALA A 101 -14.21 -9.03 3.49
N THR A 102 -14.95 -10.15 3.59
CA THR A 102 -16.07 -10.28 4.54
C THR A 102 -15.62 -10.06 5.99
N ASP A 103 -14.40 -10.46 6.33
CA ASP A 103 -13.88 -10.28 7.70
C ASP A 103 -13.70 -8.80 8.03
N VAL A 104 -13.21 -8.00 7.08
CA VAL A 104 -13.08 -6.53 7.22
C VAL A 104 -14.46 -5.88 7.29
N PHE A 105 -15.43 -6.36 6.50
CA PHE A 105 -16.79 -5.80 6.50
C PHE A 105 -17.53 -5.93 7.85
N ASN A 106 -17.11 -6.85 8.73
CA ASN A 106 -17.70 -6.97 10.07
C ASN A 106 -17.36 -5.79 11.01
N MET A 107 -16.53 -4.84 10.59
CA MET A 107 -16.13 -3.67 11.40
C MET A 107 -17.13 -2.50 11.35
N ASN A 108 -18.16 -2.59 10.50
CA ASN A 108 -19.16 -1.55 10.30
C ASN A 108 -20.59 -2.13 10.49
N GLU A 109 -21.55 -1.28 10.88
CA GLU A 109 -22.96 -1.65 11.07
C GLU A 109 -23.72 -1.83 9.74
N GLU A 110 -23.12 -1.41 8.62
CA GLU A 110 -23.67 -1.52 7.27
C GLU A 110 -23.66 -2.96 6.74
N SER A 111 -24.53 -3.27 5.78
CA SER A 111 -24.58 -4.60 5.19
C SER A 111 -23.31 -4.89 4.37
N HIS A 112 -22.79 -6.13 4.42
CA HIS A 112 -21.61 -6.52 3.64
C HIS A 112 -21.79 -6.34 2.12
N THR A 113 -23.03 -6.32 1.64
CA THR A 113 -23.32 -6.11 0.21
C THR A 113 -23.18 -4.64 -0.17
N ASP A 114 -23.53 -3.72 0.73
CA ASP A 114 -23.38 -2.29 0.47
C ASP A 114 -21.93 -1.86 0.64
N GLN A 115 -21.24 -2.36 1.66
CA GLN A 115 -19.79 -2.18 1.82
C GLN A 115 -18.99 -2.68 0.60
N ALA A 116 -19.39 -3.81 0.00
CA ALA A 116 -18.77 -4.29 -1.23
C ALA A 116 -19.03 -3.38 -2.44
N LYS A 117 -20.16 -2.66 -2.52
CA LYS A 117 -20.39 -1.66 -3.58
C LYS A 117 -19.56 -0.40 -3.33
N ASP A 118 -19.46 0.03 -2.08
CA ASP A 118 -18.69 1.22 -1.70
C ASP A 118 -17.21 1.02 -1.98
N TRP A 119 -16.68 -0.17 -1.69
CA TRP A 119 -15.30 -0.53 -2.07
C TRP A 119 -15.08 -0.52 -3.58
N VAL A 120 -16.05 -0.95 -4.39
CA VAL A 120 -15.93 -0.81 -5.86
C VAL A 120 -15.81 0.65 -6.26
N LEU A 121 -16.60 1.54 -5.64
CA LEU A 121 -16.52 2.98 -5.90
C LEU A 121 -15.18 3.56 -5.45
N GLU A 122 -14.73 3.21 -4.24
CA GLU A 122 -13.45 3.66 -3.69
C GLU A 122 -12.27 3.21 -4.56
N ILE A 123 -12.21 1.92 -4.92
CA ILE A 123 -11.18 1.37 -5.81
C ILE A 123 -11.21 2.09 -7.15
N THR A 124 -12.40 2.37 -7.69
CA THR A 124 -12.57 3.09 -8.95
C THR A 124 -12.04 4.52 -8.86
N GLU A 125 -12.42 5.29 -7.83
CA GLU A 125 -11.96 6.66 -7.62
C GLU A 125 -10.45 6.72 -7.38
N LYS A 126 -9.93 5.85 -6.52
CA LYS A 126 -8.50 5.78 -6.22
C LYS A 126 -7.69 5.42 -7.45
N ASN A 127 -8.17 4.48 -8.27
CA ASN A 127 -7.52 4.16 -9.55
C ASN A 127 -7.48 5.34 -10.53
N LYS A 128 -8.37 6.33 -10.43
CA LYS A 128 -8.23 7.56 -11.25
C LYS A 128 -6.95 8.32 -10.93
N LEU A 129 -6.47 8.27 -9.68
CA LEU A 129 -5.21 8.89 -9.26
C LEU A 129 -4.02 8.15 -9.86
N TYR A 130 -4.01 6.82 -9.77
CA TYR A 130 -2.99 5.96 -10.36
C TYR A 130 -2.95 6.10 -11.89
N GLU A 131 -4.11 6.08 -12.55
CA GLU A 131 -4.20 6.32 -13.99
C GLU A 131 -3.82 7.76 -14.37
N LYS A 132 -4.14 8.76 -13.54
CA LYS A 132 -3.64 10.13 -13.72
C LYS A 132 -2.12 10.17 -13.62
N ALA A 133 -1.50 9.48 -12.67
CA ALA A 133 -0.05 9.40 -12.52
C ALA A 133 0.64 8.65 -13.67
N MET A 134 0.08 7.51 -14.09
CA MET A 134 0.57 6.73 -15.24
C MET A 134 0.42 7.50 -16.55
N ARG A 135 -0.76 8.08 -16.79
CA ARG A 135 -0.98 8.97 -17.92
C ARG A 135 0.00 10.13 -17.88
N ASN A 136 0.17 10.74 -16.71
CA ASN A 136 1.03 11.90 -16.49
C ASN A 136 2.52 11.56 -16.25
N GLN A 137 2.92 10.30 -16.41
CA GLN A 137 4.27 9.79 -16.11
C GLN A 137 4.94 10.46 -14.89
N ASN A 138 4.17 10.75 -13.85
CA ASN A 138 4.60 11.57 -12.73
C ASN A 138 4.05 10.96 -11.45
N LEU A 139 4.96 10.38 -10.68
CA LEU A 139 4.64 9.71 -9.42
C LEU A 139 4.45 10.69 -8.27
N THR A 140 5.08 11.86 -8.30
CA THR A 140 5.20 12.78 -7.15
C THR A 140 3.85 13.26 -6.61
N ALA A 141 2.88 13.53 -7.49
CA ALA A 141 1.54 13.93 -7.07
C ALA A 141 0.78 12.76 -6.42
N LEU A 142 0.97 11.55 -6.96
CA LEU A 142 0.36 10.33 -6.43
C LEU A 142 0.99 9.96 -5.08
N GLU A 143 2.32 10.01 -4.96
CA GLU A 143 3.02 9.77 -3.70
C GLU A 143 2.51 10.71 -2.61
N LYS A 144 2.43 12.01 -2.90
CA LYS A 144 1.89 12.98 -1.93
C LYS A 144 0.47 12.65 -1.49
N GLU A 145 -0.37 12.13 -2.39
CA GLU A 145 -1.77 11.84 -2.10
C GLU A 145 -1.97 10.49 -1.38
N ILE A 146 -1.22 9.46 -1.78
CA ILE A 146 -1.29 8.11 -1.23
C ILE A 146 -0.58 8.01 0.12
N PHE A 147 0.63 8.58 0.21
CA PHE A 147 1.48 8.46 1.39
C PHE A 147 1.22 9.52 2.46
N ALA A 148 0.33 10.48 2.21
CA ALA A 148 -0.08 11.47 3.22
C ALA A 148 -0.57 10.85 4.55
N ARG A 149 -0.92 9.56 4.58
CA ARG A 149 -1.54 8.86 5.71
C ARG A 149 -0.88 7.51 6.06
N HIS A 150 0.29 7.20 5.46
CA HIS A 150 0.96 5.91 5.56
C HIS A 150 2.36 6.03 6.20
N GLY A 151 2.94 4.90 6.62
CA GLY A 151 4.27 4.84 7.23
C GLY A 151 5.46 4.91 6.24
N TYR A 152 5.21 5.28 4.99
CA TYR A 152 6.23 5.41 3.93
C TYR A 152 6.07 6.78 3.27
N ASP A 153 7.16 7.41 2.84
CA ASP A 153 7.14 8.70 2.15
C ASP A 153 7.11 8.57 0.62
N THR A 154 7.55 7.41 0.09
CA THR A 154 7.65 7.15 -1.36
C THR A 154 7.36 5.69 -1.69
N PHE A 155 7.03 5.41 -2.96
CA PHE A 155 6.91 4.02 -3.41
C PHE A 155 8.26 3.30 -3.40
N LEU A 156 9.39 4.01 -3.51
CA LEU A 156 10.72 3.41 -3.40
C LEU A 156 10.95 2.81 -2.01
N GLU A 157 10.60 3.55 -0.95
CA GLU A 157 10.73 3.08 0.43
C GLU A 157 9.84 1.85 0.70
N LEU A 158 8.60 1.89 0.20
CA LEU A 158 7.69 0.75 0.25
C LEU A 158 8.25 -0.47 -0.50
N LEU A 159 8.80 -0.26 -1.70
CA LEU A 159 9.40 -1.34 -2.52
C LEU A 159 10.64 -1.96 -1.87
N GLU A 160 11.46 -1.15 -1.20
CA GLU A 160 12.72 -1.56 -0.56
C GLU A 160 12.51 -2.15 0.85
N THR A 161 11.28 -2.24 1.34
CA THR A 161 10.96 -2.90 2.61
C THR A 161 11.18 -4.41 2.53
N ASP A 162 11.97 -4.96 3.46
CA ASP A 162 12.48 -6.34 3.43
C ASP A 162 11.42 -7.41 3.13
N TRP A 163 10.26 -7.35 3.79
CA TRP A 163 9.20 -8.36 3.61
C TRP A 163 8.35 -8.13 2.37
N ILE A 164 8.34 -6.93 1.77
CA ILE A 164 7.52 -6.59 0.60
C ILE A 164 8.17 -7.14 -0.68
N GLU A 165 9.50 -7.21 -0.72
CA GLU A 165 10.28 -7.77 -1.83
C GLU A 165 9.82 -7.23 -3.20
N TYR A 166 9.77 -5.89 -3.34
CA TYR A 166 9.28 -5.20 -4.54
C TYR A 166 7.85 -5.59 -4.99
N GLY A 167 7.05 -6.13 -4.08
CA GLY A 167 5.69 -6.61 -4.29
C GLY A 167 5.56 -8.12 -4.22
N LEU A 168 6.63 -8.89 -4.44
CA LEU A 168 6.54 -10.36 -4.46
C LEU A 168 6.06 -10.92 -3.10
N GLY A 169 6.47 -10.32 -1.99
CA GLY A 169 6.15 -10.77 -0.64
C GLY A 169 4.68 -10.62 -0.22
N TYR A 170 3.85 -9.92 -1.00
CA TYR A 170 2.41 -9.85 -0.79
C TYR A 170 1.64 -11.08 -1.32
N TRP A 171 2.31 -11.93 -2.09
CA TRP A 171 1.72 -13.12 -2.70
C TRP A 171 2.07 -14.38 -1.91
N ASN A 172 1.17 -15.35 -1.94
CA ASN A 172 1.39 -16.67 -1.39
C ASN A 172 2.66 -17.28 -2.02
N ASP A 173 3.63 -17.62 -1.18
CA ASP A 173 4.96 -18.03 -1.61
C ASP A 173 4.99 -19.42 -2.24
N GLU A 174 3.99 -20.27 -1.96
CA GLU A 174 3.78 -21.55 -2.65
C GLU A 174 3.63 -21.39 -4.17
N LEU A 175 3.20 -20.21 -4.65
CA LEU A 175 3.01 -19.93 -6.08
C LEU A 175 4.32 -19.79 -6.85
N TYR A 176 5.43 -19.48 -6.18
CA TYR A 176 6.72 -19.18 -6.82
C TYR A 176 7.95 -19.81 -6.15
N LYS A 177 7.84 -20.36 -4.93
CA LYS A 177 8.91 -21.10 -4.23
C LYS A 177 8.96 -22.59 -4.54
N ASN A 178 7.91 -23.17 -5.12
CA ASN A 178 7.86 -24.58 -5.51
C ASN A 178 7.93 -24.73 -7.04
N PRO A 179 9.11 -24.52 -7.67
CA PRO A 179 9.26 -24.58 -9.12
C PRO A 179 9.21 -26.01 -9.67
N THR A 180 9.27 -27.02 -8.80
CA THR A 180 9.31 -28.43 -9.17
C THR A 180 8.38 -29.28 -8.32
N GLU A 181 7.85 -30.34 -8.92
CA GLU A 181 6.99 -31.34 -8.28
C GLU A 181 7.70 -32.70 -8.26
N PRO A 182 7.65 -33.46 -7.15
CA PRO A 182 8.02 -34.87 -7.15
C PRO A 182 7.20 -35.68 -8.16
N PHE A 183 7.83 -36.61 -8.86
CA PHE A 183 7.13 -37.56 -9.70
C PHE A 183 7.71 -38.96 -9.54
N GLU A 184 6.86 -39.96 -9.69
CA GLU A 184 7.23 -41.37 -9.63
C GLU A 184 7.21 -41.99 -11.04
N GLU A 185 8.29 -42.68 -11.40
CA GLU A 185 8.36 -43.50 -12.60
C GLU A 185 9.14 -44.78 -12.28
N ASN A 186 8.57 -45.95 -12.64
CA ASN A 186 9.17 -47.27 -12.35
C ASN A 186 9.47 -47.51 -10.85
N ALA A 187 8.61 -47.03 -9.95
CA ALA A 187 8.78 -47.11 -8.49
C ALA A 187 10.00 -46.37 -7.94
N LEU A 188 10.52 -45.39 -8.68
CA LEU A 188 11.56 -44.47 -8.23
C LEU A 188 11.09 -43.03 -8.40
N TRP A 189 11.51 -42.17 -7.48
CA TRP A 189 11.14 -40.77 -7.41
C TRP A 189 12.20 -39.87 -8.04
N GLY A 190 11.73 -38.86 -8.78
CA GLY A 190 12.49 -37.77 -9.37
C GLY A 190 11.78 -36.43 -9.19
N LEU A 191 12.34 -35.36 -9.75
CA LEU A 191 11.74 -34.01 -9.74
C LEU A 191 11.56 -33.49 -11.16
N LYS A 192 10.42 -32.86 -11.45
CA LYS A 192 10.14 -32.16 -12.71
C LYS A 192 9.77 -30.70 -12.44
N ASP A 193 10.10 -29.78 -13.33
CA ASP A 193 9.68 -28.37 -13.22
C ASP A 193 8.20 -28.16 -13.60
N ILE A 194 7.68 -26.95 -13.40
CA ILE A 194 6.30 -26.55 -13.79
C ILE A 194 6.00 -26.70 -15.29
N LYS A 195 7.03 -26.82 -16.14
CA LYS A 195 6.91 -27.06 -17.59
C LYS A 195 6.99 -28.55 -17.93
N GLY A 196 7.16 -29.41 -16.94
CA GLY A 196 7.30 -30.86 -17.06
C GLY A 196 8.71 -31.34 -17.43
N ASN A 197 9.74 -30.48 -17.38
CA ASN A 197 11.12 -30.89 -17.64
C ASN A 197 11.70 -31.63 -16.42
N ILE A 198 12.39 -32.75 -16.65
CA ILE A 198 13.04 -33.52 -15.58
C ILE A 198 14.26 -32.74 -15.04
N VAL A 199 14.22 -32.41 -13.75
CA VAL A 199 15.30 -31.75 -12.98
C VAL A 199 16.17 -32.81 -12.28
N ILE A 200 15.53 -33.77 -11.62
CA ILE A 200 16.17 -34.97 -11.07
C ILE A 200 15.51 -36.19 -11.74
N PRO A 201 16.28 -37.11 -12.37
CA PRO A 201 15.72 -38.35 -12.91
C PRO A 201 15.19 -39.26 -11.79
N PRO A 202 14.24 -40.19 -12.08
CA PRO A 202 13.68 -41.08 -11.07
C PRO A 202 14.74 -42.08 -10.56
N VAL A 203 15.44 -41.72 -9.47
CA VAL A 203 16.59 -42.47 -8.92
C VAL A 203 16.57 -42.63 -7.40
N TYR A 204 15.58 -42.06 -6.73
CA TYR A 204 15.38 -42.18 -5.29
C TYR A 204 14.30 -43.21 -4.99
N ASP A 205 14.47 -43.98 -3.91
CA ASP A 205 13.43 -44.88 -3.42
C ASP A 205 12.20 -44.08 -2.96
N GLU A 206 12.46 -42.91 -2.35
CA GLU A 206 11.43 -41.95 -1.91
C GLU A 206 12.04 -40.54 -1.81
N ILE A 207 11.24 -39.52 -2.14
CA ILE A 207 11.53 -38.11 -1.83
C ILE A 207 10.39 -37.63 -0.92
N PHE A 208 10.72 -37.27 0.32
CA PHE A 208 9.74 -36.81 1.30
C PHE A 208 9.27 -35.37 0.99
N ALA A 209 8.32 -34.86 1.77
CA ALA A 209 7.81 -33.51 1.59
C ALA A 209 8.92 -32.46 1.73
N PHE A 210 8.89 -31.45 0.86
CA PHE A 210 9.77 -30.29 0.98
C PHE A 210 9.29 -29.38 2.10
N ASN A 211 10.20 -28.92 2.96
CA ASN A 211 9.92 -27.87 3.92
C ASN A 211 9.92 -26.47 3.28
N THR A 212 9.69 -25.43 4.08
CA THR A 212 9.62 -24.03 3.62
C THR A 212 10.91 -23.51 2.97
N GLU A 213 12.06 -24.12 3.29
CA GLU A 213 13.36 -23.82 2.69
C GLU A 213 13.63 -24.62 1.40
N GLY A 214 12.64 -25.40 0.95
CA GLY A 214 12.73 -26.26 -0.21
C GLY A 214 13.64 -27.47 -0.01
N ILE A 215 13.86 -27.92 1.24
CA ILE A 215 14.69 -29.09 1.58
C ILE A 215 13.79 -30.28 1.91
N ALA A 216 14.12 -31.46 1.39
CA ALA A 216 13.44 -32.71 1.66
C ALA A 216 14.45 -33.79 2.11
N VAL A 217 13.98 -34.69 2.98
CA VAL A 217 14.63 -35.99 3.18
C VAL A 217 14.51 -36.80 1.89
N ALA A 218 15.55 -37.56 1.55
CA ALA A 218 15.56 -38.43 0.40
C ALA A 218 16.15 -39.79 0.74
N GLN A 219 15.49 -40.85 0.27
CA GLN A 219 15.92 -42.22 0.45
C GLN A 219 16.49 -42.79 -0.84
N LYS A 220 17.65 -43.45 -0.76
CA LYS A 220 18.27 -44.15 -1.88
C LYS A 220 19.04 -45.39 -1.42
N ASN A 221 18.74 -46.54 -1.99
CA ASN A 221 19.24 -47.85 -1.58
C ASN A 221 19.05 -48.12 -0.07
N GLY A 222 17.91 -47.69 0.49
CA GLY A 222 17.59 -47.86 1.91
C GLY A 222 18.45 -47.01 2.87
N LYS A 223 19.12 -45.97 2.36
CA LYS A 223 19.85 -44.98 3.15
C LYS A 223 19.26 -43.59 2.96
N PHE A 224 19.40 -42.74 3.97
CA PHE A 224 18.77 -41.43 4.02
C PHE A 224 19.79 -40.29 3.89
N GLY A 225 19.36 -39.21 3.24
CA GLY A 225 20.11 -37.98 2.99
C GLY A 225 19.15 -36.81 2.75
N TYR A 226 19.66 -35.69 2.24
CA TYR A 226 18.87 -34.47 2.03
C TYR A 226 19.12 -33.86 0.65
N LEU A 227 18.05 -33.41 -0.01
CA LEU A 227 18.10 -32.70 -1.29
C LEU A 227 17.22 -31.45 -1.26
N ARG A 228 17.46 -30.54 -2.20
CA ARG A 228 16.68 -29.32 -2.38
C ARG A 228 15.82 -29.37 -3.65
N ASN A 229 14.72 -28.63 -3.65
CA ASN A 229 13.73 -28.60 -4.74
C ASN A 229 14.29 -28.09 -6.09
N ASP A 230 15.44 -27.40 -6.11
CA ASP A 230 16.15 -27.07 -7.34
C ASP A 230 17.00 -28.22 -7.92
N GLY A 231 16.96 -29.39 -7.27
CA GLY A 231 17.66 -30.60 -7.67
C GLY A 231 19.03 -30.80 -7.00
N LYS A 232 19.46 -29.89 -6.11
CA LYS A 232 20.77 -30.00 -5.44
C LYS A 232 20.75 -31.05 -4.34
N VAL A 233 21.66 -32.02 -4.39
CA VAL A 233 21.95 -32.92 -3.25
C VAL A 233 22.73 -32.12 -2.19
N LEU A 234 22.17 -32.02 -0.98
CA LEU A 234 22.79 -31.32 0.15
C LEU A 234 23.63 -32.28 0.98
N ILE A 235 23.07 -33.46 1.28
CA ILE A 235 23.71 -34.53 2.05
C ILE A 235 23.44 -35.85 1.34
N GLU A 236 24.49 -36.62 1.08
CA GLU A 236 24.39 -37.92 0.43
C GLU A 236 23.59 -38.93 1.28
N CYS A 237 22.90 -39.87 0.62
CA CYS A 237 22.14 -40.93 1.26
C CYS A 237 23.08 -41.97 1.91
N ILE A 238 23.55 -41.71 3.13
CA ILE A 238 24.50 -42.57 3.88
C ILE A 238 24.04 -42.95 5.29
N TYR A 239 22.97 -42.34 5.80
CA TYR A 239 22.46 -42.55 7.16
C TYR A 239 21.43 -43.68 7.23
N ASP A 240 21.30 -44.33 8.39
CA ASP A 240 20.33 -45.41 8.61
C ASP A 240 18.88 -44.86 8.61
N ASP A 241 18.70 -43.65 9.13
CA ASP A 241 17.46 -42.87 9.09
C ASP A 241 17.78 -41.36 9.14
N ALA A 242 16.82 -40.50 8.74
CA ALA A 242 16.91 -39.05 8.83
C ALA A 242 15.53 -38.39 8.99
N ILE A 243 15.47 -37.33 9.79
CA ILE A 243 14.25 -36.55 10.03
C ILE A 243 14.32 -35.21 9.27
N ASP A 244 13.17 -34.64 8.92
CA ASP A 244 13.04 -33.33 8.29
C ASP A 244 13.91 -32.26 8.98
N THR A 245 14.46 -31.36 8.17
CA THR A 245 15.36 -30.32 8.68
C THR A 245 14.58 -29.20 9.35
N PHE A 246 15.16 -28.59 10.37
CA PHE A 246 14.63 -27.42 11.06
C PHE A 246 15.69 -26.30 11.13
N PRO A 247 15.28 -25.03 11.00
CA PRO A 247 16.19 -23.90 11.06
C PRO A 247 16.49 -23.47 12.50
N ILE A 248 17.76 -23.16 12.80
CA ILE A 248 18.21 -22.49 14.03
C ILE A 248 19.30 -21.48 13.65
N ASP A 249 19.15 -20.20 14.02
CA ASP A 249 20.09 -19.11 13.71
C ASP A 249 20.54 -19.09 12.23
N GLU A 250 19.57 -19.08 11.30
CA GLU A 250 19.77 -19.06 9.83
C GLU A 250 20.48 -20.30 9.24
N LYS A 251 20.70 -21.34 10.04
CA LYS A 251 21.25 -22.62 9.59
C LYS A 251 20.22 -23.72 9.68
N ASN A 252 20.24 -24.65 8.72
CA ASN A 252 19.39 -25.83 8.72
C ASN A 252 20.11 -27.00 9.37
N TYR A 253 19.43 -27.68 10.29
CA TYR A 253 19.93 -28.87 10.97
C TYR A 253 18.97 -30.03 10.74
N GLY A 254 19.50 -31.26 10.77
CA GLY A 254 18.70 -32.48 10.66
C GLY A 254 19.14 -33.53 11.66
N ASN A 255 18.19 -34.32 12.18
CA ASN A 255 18.53 -35.46 13.02
C ASN A 255 18.80 -36.67 12.12
N VAL A 256 19.90 -37.37 12.38
CA VAL A 256 20.35 -38.53 11.60
C VAL A 256 20.70 -39.70 12.51
N GLU A 257 20.44 -40.91 12.02
CA GLU A 257 20.66 -42.14 12.77
C GLU A 257 21.83 -42.97 12.20
N ILE A 258 22.65 -43.51 13.11
CA ILE A 258 23.70 -44.50 12.82
C ILE A 258 23.68 -45.56 13.92
N ASN A 259 23.50 -46.85 13.55
CA ASN A 259 23.49 -48.00 14.47
C ASN A 259 22.51 -47.83 15.66
N ASP A 260 21.25 -47.52 15.38
CA ASP A 260 20.19 -47.33 16.39
C ASP A 260 20.49 -46.19 17.39
N LYS A 261 21.26 -45.17 16.97
CA LYS A 261 21.63 -44.00 17.76
C LYS A 261 21.46 -42.70 16.97
N TRP A 262 20.76 -41.75 17.58
CA TRP A 262 20.47 -40.44 17.01
C TRP A 262 21.56 -39.42 17.32
N GLY A 263 21.88 -38.62 16.30
CA GLY A 263 22.73 -37.44 16.36
C GLY A 263 22.16 -36.33 15.48
N MET A 264 22.90 -35.24 15.30
CA MET A 264 22.43 -34.08 14.54
C MET A 264 23.52 -33.53 13.63
N ILE A 265 23.14 -33.20 12.40
CA ILE A 265 24.02 -32.70 11.35
C ILE A 265 23.66 -31.25 10.99
N ASP A 266 24.67 -30.42 10.71
CA ASP A 266 24.50 -29.13 10.03
C ASP A 266 24.41 -29.40 8.52
N ILE A 267 23.26 -29.08 7.91
CA ILE A 267 22.97 -29.36 6.49
C ILE A 267 23.85 -28.53 5.55
N GLY A 268 24.28 -27.35 5.99
CA GLY A 268 25.13 -26.47 5.18
C GLY A 268 26.58 -26.94 5.10
N SER A 269 27.10 -27.50 6.20
CA SER A 269 28.50 -27.97 6.28
C SER A 269 28.67 -29.48 6.09
N GLY A 270 27.62 -30.26 6.39
CA GLY A 270 27.67 -31.72 6.44
C GLY A 270 28.34 -32.28 7.71
N GLU A 271 28.61 -31.44 8.72
CA GLU A 271 29.26 -31.86 9.96
C GLU A 271 28.26 -32.35 11.01
N LEU A 272 28.58 -33.46 11.69
CA LEU A 272 27.86 -33.91 12.88
C LEU A 272 28.19 -33.01 14.07
N ILE A 273 27.22 -32.21 14.50
CA ILE A 273 27.34 -31.28 15.64
C ILE A 273 26.90 -31.91 16.96
N ILE A 274 25.99 -32.89 16.91
CA ILE A 274 25.69 -33.78 18.04
C ILE A 274 26.02 -35.21 17.58
N PRO A 275 26.92 -35.93 18.29
CA PRO A 275 27.28 -37.28 17.91
C PRO A 275 26.09 -38.25 18.03
N CYS A 276 26.04 -39.25 17.15
CA CYS A 276 25.06 -40.34 17.20
C CYS A 276 25.29 -41.26 18.41
N GLU A 277 24.88 -40.82 19.60
CA GLU A 277 25.04 -41.57 20.86
C GLU A 277 23.76 -41.62 21.72
N TYR A 278 22.67 -41.02 21.26
CA TYR A 278 21.41 -40.93 21.99
C TYR A 278 20.41 -41.98 21.53
N GLU A 279 19.64 -42.52 22.48
CA GLU A 279 18.52 -43.43 22.20
C GLU A 279 17.38 -42.69 21.50
N GLU A 280 17.14 -41.45 21.90
CA GLU A 280 16.17 -40.52 21.31
C GLU A 280 16.77 -39.11 21.38
N LEU A 281 16.59 -38.33 20.32
CA LEU A 281 17.05 -36.95 20.23
C LEU A 281 15.96 -36.13 19.52
N ASP A 282 15.29 -35.26 20.28
CA ASP A 282 14.18 -34.46 19.78
C ASP A 282 14.40 -32.98 20.11
N ILE A 283 13.95 -32.11 19.20
CA ILE A 283 13.95 -30.67 19.46
C ILE A 283 12.97 -30.35 20.60
N LEU A 284 13.47 -29.66 21.62
CA LEU A 284 12.64 -29.15 22.72
C LEU A 284 12.14 -27.75 22.41
N TRP A 285 13.02 -26.89 21.89
CA TRP A 285 12.69 -25.52 21.52
C TRP A 285 13.56 -25.04 20.36
N TYR A 286 12.97 -24.24 19.46
CA TYR A 286 13.61 -23.76 18.24
C TYR A 286 14.85 -22.87 18.47
N SER A 287 15.14 -22.48 19.72
CA SER A 287 16.39 -21.79 20.08
C SER A 287 17.58 -22.74 20.35
N GLY A 288 17.54 -23.99 19.87
CA GLY A 288 18.65 -24.94 19.98
C GLY A 288 18.76 -25.68 21.30
N LEU A 289 17.62 -26.01 21.92
CA LEU A 289 17.54 -26.95 23.05
C LEU A 289 16.90 -28.26 22.62
N PHE A 290 17.41 -29.37 23.16
CA PHE A 290 17.02 -30.72 22.75
C PHE A 290 16.77 -31.62 23.96
N ASN A 291 15.73 -32.45 23.85
CA ASN A 291 15.57 -33.63 24.68
C ASN A 291 16.51 -34.72 24.18
N ALA A 292 17.42 -35.16 25.03
CA ALA A 292 18.36 -36.22 24.70
C ALA A 292 18.25 -37.37 25.71
N LYS A 293 17.83 -38.55 25.22
CA LYS A 293 17.65 -39.74 26.04
C LYS A 293 18.88 -40.65 25.97
N LYS A 294 19.41 -41.01 27.14
CA LYS A 294 20.56 -41.92 27.28
C LYS A 294 20.48 -42.59 28.64
N ASP A 295 20.78 -43.87 28.73
CA ASP A 295 20.67 -44.61 30.00
C ASP A 295 19.26 -44.52 30.63
N GLY A 296 18.22 -44.53 29.77
CA GLY A 296 16.82 -44.52 30.18
C GLY A 296 16.26 -43.20 30.73
N ASN A 297 17.05 -42.11 30.77
CA ASN A 297 16.61 -40.80 31.27
C ASN A 297 16.83 -39.68 30.26
N TYR A 298 15.88 -38.76 30.19
CA TYR A 298 15.97 -37.52 29.42
C TYR A 298 16.79 -36.47 30.16
N ARG A 299 17.57 -35.72 29.37
CA ARG A 299 18.23 -34.48 29.79
C ARG A 299 18.02 -33.41 28.72
N VAL A 300 18.08 -32.15 29.13
CA VAL A 300 18.07 -31.02 28.20
C VAL A 300 19.50 -30.67 27.84
N ILE A 301 19.84 -30.75 26.55
CA ILE A 301 21.14 -30.32 26.00
C ILE A 301 20.98 -29.15 25.04
N ASN A 302 22.06 -28.41 24.80
CA ASN A 302 22.12 -27.39 23.75
C ASN A 302 22.85 -27.88 22.48
N LEU A 303 22.93 -27.04 21.45
CA LEU A 303 23.65 -27.29 20.19
C LEU A 303 25.14 -27.69 20.36
N SER A 304 25.78 -27.32 21.47
CA SER A 304 27.16 -27.72 21.79
C SER A 304 27.25 -29.05 22.55
N ASN A 305 26.15 -29.81 22.59
CA ASN A 305 26.01 -31.05 23.35
C ASN A 305 26.26 -30.90 24.87
N LYS A 306 25.96 -29.73 25.45
CA LYS A 306 26.10 -29.48 26.90
C LYS A 306 24.75 -29.55 27.60
N GLN A 307 24.70 -30.23 28.74
CA GLN A 307 23.53 -30.30 29.61
C GLN A 307 23.22 -28.93 30.23
N VAL A 308 21.97 -28.47 30.08
CA VAL A 308 21.50 -27.14 30.53
C VAL A 308 20.73 -27.25 31.86
N ILE A 309 19.84 -28.23 31.98
CA ILE A 309 19.09 -28.51 33.21
C ILE A 309 19.82 -29.61 33.99
N ALA A 310 20.11 -29.37 35.27
CA ALA A 310 20.81 -30.34 36.12
C ALA A 310 19.99 -31.59 36.43
N ASP A 311 18.66 -31.44 36.54
CA ASP A 311 17.74 -32.54 36.85
C ASP A 311 17.55 -33.48 35.64
N LEU A 312 17.37 -34.77 35.93
CA LEU A 312 17.03 -35.81 34.96
C LEU A 312 15.54 -36.17 35.07
N SER A 313 14.95 -36.65 33.98
CA SER A 313 13.54 -37.03 33.94
C SER A 313 13.31 -38.36 33.22
N GLU A 314 12.37 -39.16 33.73
CA GLU A 314 11.91 -40.41 33.08
C GLU A 314 11.06 -40.13 31.83
N THR A 315 10.43 -38.94 31.76
CA THR A 315 9.67 -38.46 30.60
C THR A 315 10.40 -37.29 29.93
N PRO A 316 10.15 -37.01 28.63
CA PRO A 316 10.70 -35.82 27.98
C PRO A 316 10.38 -34.54 28.76
N PHE A 317 11.28 -33.56 28.67
CA PHE A 317 10.97 -32.19 29.06
C PHE A 317 10.06 -31.57 27.98
N GLU A 318 9.24 -30.61 28.38
CA GLU A 318 8.31 -29.90 27.50
C GLU A 318 8.54 -28.40 27.64
N TYR A 319 8.38 -27.67 26.53
CA TYR A 319 8.44 -26.21 26.51
C TYR A 319 7.08 -25.62 26.94
N ASP A 320 7.12 -24.59 27.78
CA ASP A 320 5.98 -23.78 28.18
C ASP A 320 6.11 -22.41 27.49
N TYR A 321 5.04 -21.96 26.83
CA TYR A 321 5.01 -20.71 26.05
C TYR A 321 5.36 -19.44 26.81
N ASN A 322 5.51 -19.51 28.14
CA ASN A 322 6.05 -18.44 28.95
C ASN A 322 7.60 -18.46 29.02
N ASP A 323 8.33 -18.96 28.02
CA ASP A 323 9.80 -19.06 28.04
C ASP A 323 10.36 -19.93 29.20
N LEU A 324 9.63 -21.01 29.53
CA LEU A 324 10.03 -21.98 30.56
C LEU A 324 10.12 -23.39 29.98
N ILE A 325 10.86 -24.25 30.68
CA ILE A 325 10.95 -25.68 30.43
C ILE A 325 10.38 -26.40 31.64
N PHE A 326 9.65 -27.49 31.42
CA PHE A 326 9.15 -28.28 32.53
C PHE A 326 9.27 -29.79 32.34
N SER A 327 9.30 -30.50 33.45
CA SER A 327 9.13 -31.96 33.51
C SER A 327 7.89 -32.33 34.32
N LYS A 328 7.08 -33.27 33.82
CA LYS A 328 5.90 -33.80 34.53
C LYS A 328 6.33 -34.64 35.74
N LYS A 329 5.71 -34.41 36.90
CA LYS A 329 5.91 -35.23 38.10
C LYS A 329 4.92 -36.39 38.12
N THR A 330 5.42 -37.61 37.95
CA THR A 330 4.64 -38.86 37.99
C THR A 330 3.76 -38.90 39.25
N GLY A 331 2.45 -39.11 39.06
CA GLY A 331 1.47 -39.21 40.16
C GLY A 331 0.98 -37.89 40.74
N THR A 332 1.36 -36.72 40.19
CA THR A 332 0.87 -35.41 40.63
C THR A 332 0.37 -34.57 39.45
N SER A 333 -0.41 -33.52 39.73
CA SER A 333 -0.78 -32.52 38.71
C SER A 333 0.22 -31.35 38.65
N LYS A 334 1.42 -31.51 39.20
CA LYS A 334 2.45 -30.47 39.24
C LYS A 334 3.52 -30.74 38.18
N ARG A 335 4.21 -29.67 37.81
CA ARG A 335 5.34 -29.63 36.89
C ARG A 335 6.50 -28.96 37.60
N SER A 336 7.70 -29.51 37.47
CA SER A 336 8.92 -28.80 37.87
C SER A 336 9.29 -27.83 36.76
N TYR A 337 9.33 -26.54 37.05
CA TYR A 337 9.59 -25.48 36.07
C TYR A 337 11.04 -24.98 36.17
N TYR A 338 11.63 -24.71 35.01
CA TYR A 338 12.98 -24.20 34.84
C TYR A 338 13.00 -23.08 33.81
N THR A 339 13.89 -22.11 33.96
CA THR A 339 14.19 -21.16 32.88
C THR A 339 14.93 -21.85 31.73
N MET A 340 15.00 -21.21 30.56
CA MET A 340 15.78 -21.70 29.41
C MET A 340 17.28 -21.90 29.72
N ASN A 341 17.80 -21.25 30.77
CA ASN A 341 19.18 -21.40 31.26
C ASN A 341 19.31 -22.39 32.44
N GLY A 342 18.23 -23.08 32.82
CA GLY A 342 18.23 -24.14 33.84
C GLY A 342 18.01 -23.69 35.29
N VAL A 343 17.54 -22.46 35.54
CA VAL A 343 17.20 -22.01 36.91
C VAL A 343 15.87 -22.60 37.33
N CYS A 344 15.82 -23.29 38.47
CA CYS A 344 14.60 -23.94 38.97
C CYS A 344 13.65 -22.94 39.65
N PHE A 345 12.40 -22.90 39.20
CA PHE A 345 11.31 -22.12 39.80
C PHE A 345 10.41 -22.95 40.73
N GLY A 346 10.74 -24.23 40.91
CA GLY A 346 10.02 -25.16 41.77
C GLY A 346 8.81 -25.80 41.10
N GLU A 347 7.97 -26.43 41.92
CA GLU A 347 6.84 -27.24 41.46
C GLU A 347 5.53 -26.44 41.46
N HIS A 348 4.96 -26.21 40.28
CA HIS A 348 3.71 -25.47 40.11
C HIS A 348 2.70 -26.24 39.26
N PRO A 349 1.39 -25.95 39.36
CA PRO A 349 0.40 -26.46 38.41
C PRO A 349 0.70 -25.96 36.99
N GLU A 350 0.19 -26.70 36.00
CA GLU A 350 0.08 -26.23 34.61
C GLU A 350 -0.57 -24.85 34.52
N ASP A 351 -0.08 -24.03 33.60
CA ASP A 351 -0.56 -22.68 33.25
C ASP A 351 -0.61 -21.68 34.42
N SER A 352 0.13 -21.95 35.50
CA SER A 352 0.10 -21.10 36.70
C SER A 352 1.17 -20.00 36.68
N LEU A 353 2.29 -20.20 35.98
CA LEU A 353 3.34 -19.21 35.83
C LEU A 353 3.09 -18.36 34.58
N VAL A 354 3.16 -17.04 34.71
CA VAL A 354 3.04 -16.10 33.60
C VAL A 354 4.20 -15.13 33.65
N HIS A 355 4.89 -14.97 32.52
CA HIS A 355 6.00 -14.03 32.39
C HIS A 355 5.56 -12.58 32.64
N ILE A 356 6.43 -11.77 33.22
CA ILE A 356 6.26 -10.32 33.43
C ILE A 356 7.28 -9.57 32.58
N SER A 357 8.47 -9.31 33.12
CA SER A 357 9.59 -8.66 32.45
C SER A 357 10.91 -9.03 33.11
N ASN A 358 12.01 -8.95 32.36
CA ASN A 358 13.36 -9.25 32.84
C ASN A 358 13.49 -10.60 33.57
N GLY A 359 12.70 -11.62 33.17
CA GLY A 359 12.72 -12.95 33.79
C GLY A 359 11.94 -13.07 35.10
N TYR A 360 11.14 -12.06 35.48
CA TYR A 360 10.19 -12.16 36.58
C TYR A 360 8.92 -12.87 36.12
N TYR A 361 8.31 -13.66 37.01
CA TYR A 361 7.11 -14.42 36.73
C TYR A 361 6.08 -14.23 37.83
N ARG A 362 4.81 -14.11 37.47
CA ARG A 362 3.73 -14.22 38.44
C ARG A 362 3.20 -15.64 38.49
N VAL A 363 2.90 -16.10 39.70
CA VAL A 363 2.10 -17.29 39.96
C VAL A 363 0.65 -16.86 40.10
N ASN A 364 -0.17 -17.17 39.11
CA ASN A 364 -1.60 -16.89 39.14
C ASN A 364 -2.31 -17.69 40.24
N PRO A 365 -3.44 -17.17 40.79
CA PRO A 365 -4.28 -17.93 41.69
C PRO A 365 -4.70 -19.26 41.08
N ASN A 366 -4.57 -20.33 41.85
CA ASN A 366 -4.86 -21.70 41.44
C ASN A 366 -5.44 -22.50 42.62
N LYS A 367 -5.69 -23.80 42.41
CA LYS A 367 -6.33 -24.66 43.43
C LYS A 367 -5.52 -24.81 44.72
N PHE A 368 -4.21 -24.53 44.69
CA PHE A 368 -3.31 -24.63 45.85
C PHE A 368 -2.95 -23.26 46.44
N GLN A 369 -3.06 -22.18 45.67
CA GLN A 369 -2.70 -20.82 46.07
C GLN A 369 -3.79 -19.83 45.64
N LYS A 370 -4.47 -19.17 46.59
CA LYS A 370 -5.63 -18.31 46.27
C LYS A 370 -5.28 -16.89 45.82
N LYS A 371 -4.04 -16.46 45.99
CA LYS A 371 -3.56 -15.11 45.70
C LYS A 371 -2.38 -15.15 44.73
N THR A 372 -2.06 -14.03 44.11
CA THR A 372 -0.92 -13.95 43.20
C THR A 372 0.38 -13.87 44.00
N SER A 373 1.45 -14.45 43.46
CA SER A 373 2.83 -14.28 43.95
C SER A 373 3.75 -13.93 42.79
N VAL A 374 4.92 -13.34 43.06
CA VAL A 374 5.91 -12.99 42.03
C VAL A 374 7.25 -13.66 42.35
N ILE A 375 7.81 -14.37 41.38
CA ILE A 375 9.11 -15.05 41.41
C ILE A 375 10.10 -14.21 40.60
N LYS A 376 11.32 -14.06 41.14
CA LYS A 376 12.44 -13.36 40.53
C LYS A 376 13.20 -14.26 39.54
N PRO A 377 14.08 -13.70 38.69
CA PRO A 377 14.83 -14.48 37.70
C PRO A 377 15.77 -15.54 38.30
N ASP A 378 16.20 -15.32 39.55
CA ASP A 378 17.03 -16.27 40.31
C ASP A 378 16.23 -17.40 40.98
N GLY A 379 14.90 -17.41 40.81
CA GLY A 379 13.98 -18.37 41.43
C GLY A 379 13.51 -18.00 42.84
N SER A 380 13.98 -16.89 43.42
CA SER A 380 13.54 -16.42 44.73
C SER A 380 12.17 -15.70 44.67
N LEU A 381 11.47 -15.62 45.79
CA LEU A 381 10.17 -14.93 45.87
C LEU A 381 10.38 -13.41 46.04
N LEU A 382 9.69 -12.59 45.23
CA LEU A 382 9.61 -11.14 45.41
C LEU A 382 8.53 -10.75 46.42
N ASP A 383 7.28 -11.16 46.17
CA ASP A 383 6.15 -10.91 47.06
C ASP A 383 5.05 -11.97 46.85
N SER A 384 4.15 -12.10 47.81
CA SER A 384 2.99 -13.02 47.81
C SER A 384 1.75 -12.34 48.37
N GLU A 385 0.61 -13.05 48.31
CA GLU A 385 -0.69 -12.56 48.79
C GLU A 385 -1.19 -11.30 48.03
N ILE A 386 -0.84 -11.19 46.74
CA ILE A 386 -1.23 -10.07 45.88
C ILE A 386 -2.70 -10.21 45.45
N ASP A 387 -3.48 -9.13 45.58
CA ASP A 387 -4.91 -9.06 45.27
C ASP A 387 -5.19 -8.90 43.77
N VAL A 388 -4.50 -7.95 43.13
CA VAL A 388 -4.67 -7.58 41.72
C VAL A 388 -3.29 -7.27 41.16
N MET A 389 -3.04 -7.63 39.90
CA MET A 389 -1.78 -7.30 39.23
C MET A 389 -2.07 -6.64 37.89
N MET A 390 -1.37 -5.54 37.62
CA MET A 390 -1.40 -4.79 36.39
C MET A 390 -0.03 -4.89 35.73
N VAL A 391 0.07 -5.78 34.76
CA VAL A 391 1.22 -5.89 33.86
C VAL A 391 0.88 -5.09 32.61
N LEU A 392 1.68 -4.06 32.33
CA LEU A 392 1.48 -3.20 31.16
C LEU A 392 2.30 -3.81 30.01
N GLY A 393 1.62 -4.21 28.93
CA GLY A 393 2.25 -4.61 27.67
C GLY A 393 3.14 -5.87 27.69
N ASP A 394 4.14 -5.87 26.81
CA ASP A 394 5.00 -7.01 26.44
C ASP A 394 6.37 -7.00 27.17
N TYR A 395 7.35 -7.74 26.63
CA TYR A 395 8.69 -7.90 27.17
C TYR A 395 9.49 -6.60 27.35
N SER A 396 9.06 -5.47 26.76
CA SER A 396 9.81 -4.21 26.78
C SER A 396 9.66 -3.37 28.05
N TYR A 397 8.68 -3.68 28.90
CA TYR A 397 8.40 -2.90 30.11
C TYR A 397 9.34 -3.30 31.23
N THR A 398 9.87 -2.33 31.98
CA THR A 398 10.68 -2.65 33.16
C THR A 398 9.91 -2.50 34.45
N ALA A 399 8.70 -1.93 34.45
CA ALA A 399 7.88 -1.75 35.63
C ALA A 399 6.51 -2.43 35.53
N PHE A 400 6.04 -2.97 36.65
CA PHE A 400 4.66 -3.45 36.80
C PHE A 400 4.05 -2.92 38.08
N ALA A 401 2.73 -2.90 38.14
CA ALA A 401 2.00 -2.48 39.32
C ALA A 401 1.15 -3.62 39.88
N TYR A 402 0.96 -3.66 41.19
CA TYR A 402 0.06 -4.61 41.82
C TYR A 402 -0.60 -4.01 43.06
N LYS A 403 -1.75 -4.57 43.42
CA LYS A 403 -2.52 -4.19 44.58
C LYS A 403 -2.43 -5.29 45.63
N LYS A 404 -2.11 -4.92 46.86
CA LYS A 404 -2.07 -5.81 48.03
C LYS A 404 -2.62 -5.06 49.23
N ASP A 405 -3.50 -5.71 49.99
CA ASP A 405 -4.17 -5.13 51.15
C ASP A 405 -4.82 -3.77 50.86
N LYS A 406 -5.43 -3.66 49.66
CA LYS A 406 -6.07 -2.44 49.12
C LYS A 406 -5.12 -1.29 48.76
N VAL A 407 -3.81 -1.45 48.86
CA VAL A 407 -2.80 -0.45 48.47
C VAL A 407 -2.15 -0.85 47.15
N TRP A 408 -1.95 0.10 46.25
CA TRP A 408 -1.21 -0.12 45.00
C TRP A 408 0.30 0.10 45.21
N TYR A 409 1.09 -0.76 44.57
CA TYR A 409 2.54 -0.75 44.53
C TYR A 409 3.00 -0.75 43.08
N ILE A 410 4.13 -0.10 42.80
CA ILE A 410 4.82 -0.15 41.51
C ILE A 410 6.22 -0.69 41.78
N TYR A 411 6.66 -1.68 41.01
CA TYR A 411 7.98 -2.28 41.12
C TYR A 411 8.69 -2.20 39.78
N ASP A 412 9.93 -1.71 39.79
CA ASP A 412 10.79 -1.66 38.61
C ASP A 412 11.80 -2.81 38.67
N THR A 413 11.65 -3.75 37.74
CA THR A 413 12.48 -4.95 37.56
C THR A 413 13.90 -4.65 37.12
N SER A 414 14.16 -3.52 36.45
CA SER A 414 15.52 -3.15 36.02
C SER A 414 16.38 -2.66 37.16
N SER A 415 15.80 -1.85 38.06
CA SER A 415 16.49 -1.38 39.27
C SER A 415 16.29 -2.27 40.50
N GLU A 416 15.41 -3.27 40.39
CA GLU A 416 14.96 -4.15 41.47
C GLU A 416 14.36 -3.42 42.69
N GLN A 417 13.72 -2.25 42.47
CA GLN A 417 13.21 -1.37 43.54
C GLN A 417 11.71 -1.10 43.44
N PHE A 418 11.06 -0.89 44.60
CA PHE A 418 9.73 -0.31 44.65
C PHE A 418 9.78 1.19 44.36
N ARG A 419 8.77 1.67 43.65
CA ARG A 419 8.59 3.09 43.33
C ARG A 419 7.55 3.72 44.25
N LEU A 420 7.71 5.02 44.51
CA LEU A 420 6.77 5.81 45.30
C LEU A 420 6.52 5.26 46.73
N GLU A 421 7.53 4.67 47.39
CA GLU A 421 7.39 4.03 48.71
C GLU A 421 6.80 4.93 49.81
N ASN A 422 6.97 6.26 49.68
CA ASN A 422 6.45 7.25 50.63
C ASN A 422 5.08 7.85 50.23
N ASN A 423 4.47 7.38 49.14
CA ASN A 423 3.20 7.86 48.63
C ASN A 423 2.16 6.74 48.62
N THR A 424 0.96 6.99 49.13
CA THR A 424 -0.13 6.01 49.03
C THR A 424 -0.81 6.16 47.66
N ILE A 425 -0.64 5.16 46.80
CA ILE A 425 -1.31 5.10 45.50
C ILE A 425 -2.74 4.58 45.71
N GLU A 426 -3.73 5.42 45.46
CA GLU A 426 -5.15 5.09 45.61
C GLU A 426 -5.68 4.31 44.39
N ASN A 427 -5.30 4.74 43.19
CA ASN A 427 -5.70 4.10 41.95
C ASN A 427 -4.67 4.27 40.83
N ILE A 428 -4.70 3.35 39.87
CA ILE A 428 -3.94 3.41 38.63
C ILE A 428 -4.95 3.36 37.47
N HIS A 429 -4.90 4.37 36.59
CA HIS A 429 -5.79 4.50 35.45
C HIS A 429 -5.12 3.94 34.21
N ARG A 430 -5.87 3.16 33.42
CA ARG A 430 -5.38 2.61 32.15
C ARG A 430 -5.92 3.43 31.00
N ASP A 431 -5.04 3.77 30.08
CA ASP A 431 -5.38 4.50 28.86
C ASP A 431 -4.46 4.04 27.70
N TRP A 432 -4.80 4.41 26.47
CA TRP A 432 -4.13 3.93 25.26
C TRP A 432 -2.68 4.42 25.13
N TYR A 433 -2.27 5.45 25.90
CA TYR A 433 -0.88 5.93 25.92
C TYR A 433 0.15 4.86 26.30
N SER A 434 -0.30 3.86 27.06
CA SER A 434 0.55 2.73 27.44
C SER A 434 1.15 2.02 26.22
N GLN A 435 0.54 2.11 25.03
CA GLN A 435 1.05 1.50 23.79
C GLN A 435 2.35 2.13 23.27
N PHE A 436 2.66 3.38 23.62
CA PHE A 436 3.85 4.09 23.13
C PHE A 436 4.66 4.77 24.25
N MET A 437 4.17 4.75 25.50
CA MET A 437 4.94 5.18 26.67
C MET A 437 5.05 4.04 27.67
N GLN A 438 6.21 3.37 27.64
CA GLN A 438 6.56 2.30 28.57
C GLN A 438 6.76 2.84 29.98
N ASP A 439 6.36 2.05 30.98
CA ASP A 439 6.60 2.32 32.41
C ASP A 439 6.01 3.64 32.94
N VAL A 440 5.10 4.26 32.20
CA VAL A 440 4.40 5.48 32.59
C VAL A 440 3.01 5.14 33.14
N PHE A 441 2.70 5.68 34.31
CA PHE A 441 1.46 5.42 35.03
C PHE A 441 0.68 6.71 35.28
N LEU A 442 -0.59 6.73 34.87
CA LEU A 442 -1.57 7.72 35.27
C LEU A 442 -2.15 7.30 36.62
N LEU A 443 -1.82 8.02 37.67
CA LEU A 443 -2.06 7.63 39.05
C LEU A 443 -3.02 8.58 39.74
N SER A 444 -3.77 8.06 40.71
CA SER A 444 -4.43 8.85 41.74
C SER A 444 -3.81 8.60 43.10
N ASP A 445 -3.56 9.67 43.83
CA ASP A 445 -3.11 9.67 45.21
C ASP A 445 -3.90 10.72 46.02
N GLN A 446 -3.53 10.88 47.29
CA GLN A 446 -4.11 11.88 48.21
C GLN A 446 -4.11 13.34 47.70
N ASN A 447 -3.25 13.64 46.72
CA ASN A 447 -3.09 14.95 46.10
C ASN A 447 -3.88 15.09 44.80
N GLY A 448 -4.47 14.03 44.24
CA GLY A 448 -5.31 14.09 43.02
C GLY A 448 -4.81 13.17 41.93
N ILE A 449 -4.85 13.59 40.67
CA ILE A 449 -4.43 12.79 39.50
C ILE A 449 -3.08 13.31 38.99
N GLY A 450 -2.15 12.44 38.60
CA GLY A 450 -0.86 12.81 38.01
C GLY A 450 -0.28 11.72 37.11
N LEU A 451 0.80 12.04 36.39
CA LEU A 451 1.48 11.15 35.45
C LEU A 451 2.93 10.89 35.93
N TYR A 452 3.28 9.64 36.16
CA TYR A 452 4.54 9.22 36.78
C TYR A 452 5.31 8.24 35.88
N ASP A 453 6.60 8.48 35.69
CA ASP A 453 7.52 7.63 34.94
C ASP A 453 8.31 6.76 35.93
N ALA A 454 7.97 5.48 35.97
CA ALA A 454 8.57 4.53 36.92
C ALA A 454 10.00 4.12 36.52
N SER A 455 10.34 4.17 35.24
CA SER A 455 11.69 3.85 34.76
C SER A 455 12.71 4.92 35.20
N LYS A 456 12.27 6.18 35.29
CA LYS A 456 13.09 7.34 35.68
C LYS A 456 12.86 7.83 37.11
N ASP A 457 11.96 7.17 37.85
CA ASP A 457 11.55 7.53 39.19
C ASP A 457 11.18 9.02 39.35
N ARG A 458 10.31 9.52 38.45
CA ARG A 458 9.93 10.94 38.46
C ARG A 458 8.47 11.19 38.07
N TRP A 459 7.89 12.22 38.68
CA TRP A 459 6.62 12.78 38.22
C TRP A 459 6.85 13.60 36.96
N MET A 460 6.18 13.24 35.86
CA MET A 460 6.11 14.06 34.65
C MET A 460 5.05 15.15 34.83
N ILE A 461 3.89 14.77 35.36
CA ILE A 461 2.85 15.69 35.81
C ILE A 461 2.60 15.37 37.29
N PRO A 462 3.08 16.20 38.24
CA PRO A 462 2.86 15.98 39.67
C PRO A 462 1.37 15.88 39.98
N SER A 463 0.98 14.97 40.88
CA SER A 463 -0.42 14.79 41.26
C SER A 463 -1.04 16.08 41.85
N SER A 464 -2.24 16.44 41.38
CA SER A 464 -2.95 17.65 41.83
C SER A 464 -4.47 17.51 41.77
N LYS A 465 -5.18 18.11 42.74
CA LYS A 465 -6.65 18.16 42.83
C LYS A 465 -7.24 19.15 41.84
N GLU A 466 -6.41 20.02 41.27
CA GLU A 466 -6.78 20.96 40.21
C GLU A 466 -7.03 20.21 38.89
N TYR A 467 -6.37 19.08 38.67
CA TYR A 467 -6.52 18.27 37.46
C TYR A 467 -7.76 17.39 37.57
N LYS A 468 -8.81 17.77 36.85
CA LYS A 468 -10.06 17.00 36.77
C LYS A 468 -9.91 15.77 35.88
N LYS A 469 -9.09 15.87 34.85
CA LYS A 469 -8.80 14.79 33.90
C LYS A 469 -7.45 15.03 33.22
N ILE A 470 -6.70 13.98 32.99
CA ILE A 470 -5.51 13.95 32.13
C ILE A 470 -5.79 12.89 31.07
N GLU A 471 -5.67 13.26 29.80
CA GLU A 471 -5.99 12.41 28.65
C GLU A 471 -4.83 12.44 27.67
N ALA A 472 -4.44 11.29 27.14
CA ALA A 472 -3.51 11.26 26.02
C ALA A 472 -4.20 11.70 24.73
N CYS A 473 -3.50 12.46 23.88
CA CYS A 473 -4.00 12.97 22.62
C CYS A 473 -3.30 12.36 21.42
N LYS A 474 -2.11 12.84 21.05
CA LYS A 474 -1.33 12.31 19.93
C LYS A 474 0.13 12.29 20.31
N GLN A 475 0.81 11.17 20.03
CA GLN A 475 2.17 10.93 20.50
C GLN A 475 2.24 11.16 22.03
N GLU A 476 3.35 11.67 22.56
CA GLU A 476 3.55 11.89 24.00
C GLU A 476 2.94 13.21 24.51
N VAL A 477 1.86 13.68 23.86
CA VAL A 477 1.15 14.91 24.23
C VAL A 477 -0.16 14.57 24.95
N PHE A 478 -0.36 15.21 26.09
CA PHE A 478 -1.51 15.04 26.98
C PHE A 478 -2.32 16.32 27.09
N ARG A 479 -3.65 16.20 27.10
CA ARG A 479 -4.58 17.27 27.48
C ARG A 479 -4.94 17.13 28.95
N ILE A 480 -4.88 18.25 29.67
CA ILE A 480 -5.22 18.35 31.09
C ILE A 480 -6.43 19.27 31.23
N THR A 481 -7.52 18.75 31.78
CA THR A 481 -8.73 19.53 32.06
C THR A 481 -8.70 20.07 33.48
N VAL A 482 -8.88 21.39 33.63
CA VAL A 482 -8.98 22.11 34.91
C VAL A 482 -10.35 22.81 35.02
N SER A 483 -10.59 23.61 36.07
CA SER A 483 -11.86 24.35 36.21
C SER A 483 -12.04 25.45 35.18
N GLU A 484 -10.95 26.10 34.80
CA GLU A 484 -10.95 27.31 33.96
C GLU A 484 -10.83 27.00 32.46
N GLY A 485 -10.52 25.77 32.08
CA GLY A 485 -10.30 25.37 30.69
C GLY A 485 -9.43 24.12 30.57
N MET A 486 -8.55 24.11 29.56
CA MET A 486 -7.66 23.00 29.24
C MET A 486 -6.22 23.49 29.05
N LEU A 487 -5.27 22.65 29.44
CA LEU A 487 -3.84 22.82 29.19
C LEU A 487 -3.37 21.61 28.36
N TYR A 488 -2.23 21.72 27.68
CA TYR A 488 -1.51 20.54 27.21
C TYR A 488 -0.18 20.39 27.95
N TYR A 489 0.29 19.15 28.02
CA TYR A 489 1.64 18.78 28.43
C TYR A 489 2.26 17.95 27.32
N ASP A 490 3.41 18.38 26.80
CA ASP A 490 4.19 17.63 25.81
C ASP A 490 5.40 17.03 26.50
N GLN A 491 5.44 15.70 26.63
CA GLN A 491 6.52 15.01 27.31
C GLN A 491 7.87 15.18 26.60
N LYS A 492 7.88 15.30 25.26
CA LYS A 492 9.11 15.35 24.48
C LYS A 492 9.88 16.65 24.74
N THR A 493 9.16 17.74 24.88
CA THR A 493 9.72 19.08 25.14
C THR A 493 9.66 19.47 26.62
N ASP A 494 8.98 18.67 27.45
CA ASP A 494 8.66 18.96 28.86
C ASP A 494 7.91 20.29 29.05
N VAL A 495 7.11 20.67 28.05
CA VAL A 495 6.36 21.93 28.04
C VAL A 495 4.96 21.70 28.59
N LYS A 496 4.59 22.49 29.61
CA LYS A 496 3.20 22.66 30.06
C LYS A 496 2.67 24.01 29.57
N SER A 497 1.58 23.98 28.83
CA SER A 497 1.01 25.19 28.21
C SER A 497 0.33 26.12 29.20
N GLU A 498 -0.02 27.32 28.74
CA GLU A 498 -1.06 28.14 29.38
C GLU A 498 -2.47 27.57 29.16
N ILE A 499 -3.49 28.16 29.81
CA ILE A 499 -4.88 27.70 29.72
C ILE A 499 -5.53 28.19 28.41
N TYR A 500 -6.18 27.26 27.73
CA TYR A 500 -7.04 27.46 26.56
C TYR A 500 -8.50 27.17 26.93
N ASN A 501 -9.45 27.77 26.20
CA ASN A 501 -10.88 27.49 26.38
C ASN A 501 -11.22 26.05 25.97
N TYR A 502 -10.51 25.52 24.97
CA TYR A 502 -10.66 24.15 24.52
C TYR A 502 -9.40 23.69 23.79
N ILE A 503 -9.08 22.40 23.90
CA ILE A 503 -8.00 21.74 23.17
C ILE A 503 -8.57 20.45 22.59
N CYS A 504 -8.46 20.26 21.29
CA CYS A 504 -8.78 19.01 20.62
C CYS A 504 -7.59 18.50 19.81
N GLU A 505 -7.74 17.30 19.25
CA GLU A 505 -6.78 16.74 18.30
C GLU A 505 -6.63 17.64 17.06
N GLY A 506 -5.52 17.44 16.34
CA GLY A 506 -5.25 18.11 15.07
C GLY A 506 -6.33 17.86 14.02
N ILE A 507 -6.67 18.88 13.23
CA ILE A 507 -7.59 18.72 12.08
C ILE A 507 -6.87 17.97 10.95
N GLU A 508 -5.59 18.26 10.76
CA GLU A 508 -4.72 17.53 9.83
C GLU A 508 -3.85 16.62 10.65
N TYR A 509 -4.26 15.35 10.76
CA TYR A 509 -3.68 14.43 11.72
C TYR A 509 -2.14 14.42 11.61
N ASP A 510 -1.58 14.24 10.42
CA ASP A 510 -0.13 14.04 10.23
C ASP A 510 0.71 15.30 10.47
N GLU A 511 0.15 16.48 10.23
CA GLU A 511 0.84 17.76 10.44
C GLU A 511 0.59 18.36 11.83
N GLN A 512 -0.49 17.95 12.52
CA GLN A 512 -1.00 18.65 13.70
C GLN A 512 -1.21 17.69 14.86
N LEU A 513 -0.65 18.05 16.01
CA LEU A 513 -0.88 17.32 17.25
C LEU A 513 -2.17 17.78 17.91
N LEU A 514 -2.34 19.12 18.01
CA LEU A 514 -3.45 19.72 18.72
C LEU A 514 -3.96 20.97 18.01
N CYS A 515 -5.27 21.17 18.08
CA CYS A 515 -5.92 22.45 17.84
C CYS A 515 -6.32 23.08 19.17
N LEU A 516 -5.92 24.33 19.39
CA LEU A 516 -6.10 25.04 20.66
C LEU A 516 -6.91 26.31 20.45
N PHE A 517 -7.90 26.56 21.29
CA PHE A 517 -8.84 27.67 21.15
C PHE A 517 -8.74 28.61 22.36
N LYS A 518 -8.49 29.90 22.11
CA LYS A 518 -8.39 30.94 23.14
C LYS A 518 -9.20 32.18 22.73
N GLY A 519 -10.36 32.35 23.33
CA GLY A 519 -11.34 33.36 22.96
C GLY A 519 -11.77 33.19 21.51
N ASN A 520 -11.42 34.18 20.68
CA ASN A 520 -11.71 34.19 19.24
C ASN A 520 -10.51 33.79 18.39
N GLU A 521 -9.46 33.24 19.01
CA GLU A 521 -8.22 32.87 18.35
C GLU A 521 -8.03 31.35 18.38
N MET A 522 -7.52 30.81 17.28
CA MET A 522 -7.16 29.41 17.14
C MET A 522 -5.66 29.30 16.94
N PHE A 523 -5.07 28.28 17.55
CA PHE A 523 -3.66 27.94 17.44
C PHE A 523 -3.54 26.47 17.06
N ILE A 524 -2.45 26.13 16.40
CA ILE A 524 -2.08 24.77 16.06
C ILE A 524 -0.73 24.49 16.70
N LEU A 525 -0.63 23.33 17.35
CA LEU A 525 0.65 22.71 17.70
C LEU A 525 0.94 21.66 16.61
N ASN A 526 1.94 21.90 15.77
CA ASN A 526 2.29 20.97 14.69
C ASN A 526 3.11 19.76 15.18
N SER A 527 3.35 18.81 14.28
CA SER A 527 4.21 17.64 14.48
C SER A 527 5.62 18.02 14.98
N GLU A 528 6.15 19.16 14.55
CA GLU A 528 7.46 19.69 14.96
C GLU A 528 7.46 20.36 16.35
N ARG A 529 6.32 20.36 17.06
CA ARG A 529 6.13 21.02 18.38
C ARG A 529 6.21 22.54 18.34
N GLU A 530 5.97 23.13 17.19
CA GLU A 530 5.84 24.57 17.02
C GLU A 530 4.38 24.99 17.19
N LEU A 531 4.18 25.99 18.05
CA LEU A 531 2.89 26.59 18.30
C LEU A 531 2.73 27.85 17.45
N TYR A 532 1.77 27.86 16.54
CA TYR A 532 1.46 29.05 15.75
C TYR A 532 -0.02 29.39 15.78
N LYS A 533 -0.29 30.68 15.59
CA LYS A 533 -1.65 31.20 15.48
C LYS A 533 -2.18 30.96 14.07
N VAL A 534 -3.38 30.40 13.98
CA VAL A 534 -4.09 30.21 12.71
C VAL A 534 -4.46 31.57 12.13
N SER A 535 -4.02 31.81 10.90
CA SER A 535 -4.40 33.01 10.15
C SER A 535 -5.81 32.85 9.56
N SER A 536 -6.49 33.97 9.31
CA SER A 536 -7.80 33.93 8.63
C SER A 536 -7.74 33.27 7.24
N PHE A 537 -6.56 33.26 6.59
CA PHE A 537 -6.29 32.57 5.32
C PHE A 537 -6.42 31.06 5.41
N GLN A 538 -6.07 30.46 6.55
CA GLN A 538 -6.12 29.01 6.74
C GLN A 538 -7.51 28.50 7.12
N MET A 539 -8.43 29.38 7.55
CA MET A 539 -9.75 28.97 8.04
C MET A 539 -10.59 28.23 7.00
N GLY A 540 -10.43 28.56 5.71
CA GLY A 540 -11.12 27.90 4.60
C GLY A 540 -10.68 26.44 4.46
N SER A 541 -9.37 26.22 4.28
CA SER A 541 -8.77 24.88 4.19
C SER A 541 -9.06 24.01 5.43
N LEU A 542 -8.93 24.58 6.64
CA LEU A 542 -9.27 23.86 7.88
C LEU A 542 -10.76 23.48 7.94
N TYR A 543 -11.64 24.35 7.45
CA TYR A 543 -13.06 24.04 7.37
C TYR A 543 -13.34 22.91 6.39
N ASP A 544 -12.68 22.86 5.24
CA ASP A 544 -12.87 21.79 4.27
C ASP A 544 -12.44 20.43 4.83
N LYS A 545 -11.47 20.42 5.75
CA LYS A 545 -10.99 19.23 6.48
C LYS A 545 -11.70 18.94 7.81
N ARG A 546 -12.76 19.69 8.17
CA ARG A 546 -13.51 19.56 9.44
C ARG A 546 -14.03 18.17 9.78
N TYR A 547 -14.18 17.30 8.77
CA TYR A 547 -14.67 15.94 8.94
C TYR A 547 -13.64 14.98 9.56
N ASN A 548 -12.39 15.42 9.67
CA ASN A 548 -11.35 14.68 10.39
C ASN A 548 -11.59 14.72 11.91
N LEU A 549 -12.26 15.76 12.42
CA LEU A 549 -12.71 15.82 13.81
C LEU A 549 -14.05 15.08 13.96
N ARG A 550 -14.29 14.51 15.15
CA ARG A 550 -15.55 13.81 15.50
C ARG A 550 -16.13 14.29 16.83
N GLY A 551 -17.43 14.09 17.02
CA GLY A 551 -18.11 14.33 18.29
C GLY A 551 -17.95 15.77 18.82
N LYS A 552 -17.52 15.90 20.08
CA LYS A 552 -17.41 17.21 20.76
C LYS A 552 -16.37 18.12 20.13
N ASP A 553 -15.30 17.56 19.58
CA ASP A 553 -14.20 18.33 19.00
C ASP A 553 -14.63 18.99 17.69
N GLN A 554 -15.32 18.24 16.83
CA GLN A 554 -15.92 18.78 15.61
C GLN A 554 -16.97 19.86 15.92
N GLN A 555 -17.83 19.60 16.91
CA GLN A 555 -18.86 20.56 17.30
C GLN A 555 -18.26 21.88 17.81
N TYR A 556 -17.17 21.81 18.59
CA TYR A 556 -16.47 22.99 19.08
C TYR A 556 -15.86 23.79 17.92
N PHE A 557 -15.15 23.11 17.00
CA PHE A 557 -14.57 23.75 15.82
C PHE A 557 -15.64 24.41 14.94
N LEU A 558 -16.76 23.75 14.68
CA LEU A 558 -17.87 24.31 13.89
C LEU A 558 -18.47 25.57 14.54
N ASN A 559 -18.66 25.55 15.87
CA ASN A 559 -19.15 26.73 16.60
C ASN A 559 -18.15 27.90 16.52
N PHE A 560 -16.87 27.59 16.69
CA PHE A 560 -15.78 28.57 16.54
C PHE A 560 -15.76 29.16 15.12
N TYR A 561 -15.79 28.31 14.09
CA TYR A 561 -15.82 28.72 12.70
C TYR A 561 -17.04 29.57 12.36
N ASN A 562 -18.23 29.19 12.86
CA ASN A 562 -19.45 29.96 12.63
C ASN A 562 -19.39 31.33 13.30
N THR A 563 -18.84 31.42 14.52
CA THR A 563 -18.62 32.70 15.20
C THR A 563 -17.61 33.57 14.43
N TRP A 564 -16.53 32.96 13.91
CA TRP A 564 -15.57 33.64 13.04
C TRP A 564 -16.23 34.17 11.77
N LYS A 565 -17.05 33.35 11.11
CA LYS A 565 -17.81 33.70 9.90
C LYS A 565 -18.83 34.83 10.16
N GLU A 566 -19.60 34.74 11.23
CA GLU A 566 -20.59 35.76 11.61
C GLU A 566 -19.94 37.11 11.91
N LYS A 567 -18.77 37.10 12.54
CA LYS A 567 -17.99 38.30 12.83
C LYS A 567 -17.50 39.01 11.56
N LEU A 568 -17.14 38.24 10.52
CA LEU A 568 -16.69 38.78 9.24
C LEU A 568 -17.86 39.19 8.32
N GLY A 569 -19.02 38.57 8.49
CA GLY A 569 -20.23 38.89 7.74
C GLY A 569 -20.18 38.45 6.27
N SER A 570 -20.95 39.13 5.42
CA SER A 570 -20.99 38.86 3.98
C SER A 570 -19.62 39.18 3.36
N GLY A 571 -19.00 38.18 2.73
CA GLY A 571 -17.67 38.31 2.12
C GLY A 571 -16.52 37.72 2.94
N TYR A 572 -16.82 36.92 3.98
CA TYR A 572 -15.81 36.20 4.75
C TYR A 572 -14.87 35.34 3.89
N GLU A 573 -15.30 34.87 2.70
CA GLU A 573 -14.43 34.12 1.78
C GLU A 573 -13.26 34.96 1.25
N ALA A 574 -13.35 36.30 1.30
CA ALA A 574 -12.23 37.21 1.01
C ALA A 574 -11.08 37.07 2.01
N HIS A 575 -11.24 36.27 3.06
CA HIS A 575 -10.17 35.89 3.95
C HIS A 575 -9.54 34.54 3.64
N PHE A 576 -10.09 33.70 2.76
CA PHE A 576 -9.49 32.40 2.41
C PHE A 576 -8.23 32.55 1.57
N ASP A 577 -7.34 31.57 1.63
CA ASP A 577 -6.22 31.43 0.69
C ASP A 577 -6.70 31.22 -0.76
N ASN A 578 -5.81 31.45 -1.73
CA ASN A 578 -6.17 31.38 -3.15
C ASN A 578 -6.50 29.96 -3.60
N GLU A 579 -5.88 28.93 -3.02
CA GLU A 579 -6.13 27.55 -3.42
C GLU A 579 -7.55 27.13 -3.02
N THR A 580 -7.95 27.40 -1.78
CA THR A 580 -9.32 27.18 -1.31
C THR A 580 -10.34 27.97 -2.13
N LEU A 581 -10.02 29.23 -2.48
CA LEU A 581 -10.89 30.03 -3.34
C LEU A 581 -11.05 29.42 -4.73
N ALA A 582 -9.97 28.95 -5.35
CA ALA A 582 -9.99 28.36 -6.69
C ALA A 582 -10.81 27.07 -6.67
N SER A 583 -10.54 26.17 -5.73
CA SER A 583 -11.23 24.88 -5.60
C SER A 583 -12.74 25.07 -5.44
N ARG A 584 -13.17 25.96 -4.54
CA ARG A 584 -14.61 26.22 -4.34
C ARG A 584 -15.25 26.94 -5.53
N ALA A 585 -14.50 27.81 -6.22
CA ALA A 585 -14.99 28.47 -7.42
C ALA A 585 -15.20 27.47 -8.57
N GLU A 586 -14.29 26.51 -8.71
CA GLU A 586 -14.38 25.42 -9.68
C GLU A 586 -15.57 24.51 -9.38
N GLU A 587 -15.76 24.09 -8.13
CA GLU A 587 -16.93 23.32 -7.69
C GLU A 587 -18.23 24.03 -8.08
N TYR A 588 -18.37 25.31 -7.73
CA TYR A 588 -19.53 26.10 -8.14
C TYR A 588 -19.69 26.21 -9.66
N ALA A 589 -18.60 26.26 -10.42
CA ALA A 589 -18.68 26.31 -11.88
C ALA A 589 -19.19 24.97 -12.46
N GLN A 590 -18.69 23.84 -11.95
CA GLN A 590 -19.10 22.49 -12.36
C GLN A 590 -20.57 22.20 -12.00
N GLU A 591 -21.05 22.71 -10.86
CA GLU A 591 -22.46 22.65 -10.45
C GLU A 591 -23.38 23.61 -11.24
N GLY A 592 -22.82 24.45 -12.11
CA GLY A 592 -23.55 25.46 -12.87
C GLY A 592 -23.90 26.72 -12.05
N ASN A 593 -23.44 26.84 -10.81
CA ASN A 593 -23.55 28.05 -10.00
C ASN A 593 -22.48 29.10 -10.37
N LEU A 594 -22.52 29.56 -11.62
CA LEU A 594 -21.57 30.53 -12.16
C LEU A 594 -21.56 31.87 -11.40
N LYS A 595 -22.65 32.24 -10.72
CA LYS A 595 -22.70 33.48 -9.94
C LYS A 595 -21.68 33.47 -8.80
N ASP A 596 -21.63 32.38 -8.04
CA ASP A 596 -20.71 32.24 -6.91
C ASP A 596 -19.29 31.92 -7.37
N ALA A 597 -19.12 31.11 -8.43
CA ALA A 597 -17.83 30.89 -9.08
C ALA A 597 -17.17 32.21 -9.50
N ILE A 598 -17.88 33.06 -10.25
CA ILE A 598 -17.39 34.39 -10.68
C ILE A 598 -17.05 35.27 -9.47
N ARG A 599 -17.85 35.23 -8.40
CA ARG A 599 -17.60 36.02 -7.18
C ARG A 599 -16.28 35.61 -6.54
N LEU A 600 -16.02 34.31 -6.39
CA LEU A 600 -14.80 33.79 -5.79
C LEU A 600 -13.57 34.02 -6.68
N TYR A 601 -13.67 33.75 -7.98
CA TYR A 601 -12.58 34.04 -8.91
C TYR A 601 -12.18 35.51 -8.92
N LYS A 602 -13.14 36.44 -8.80
CA LYS A 602 -12.84 37.88 -8.70
C LYS A 602 -11.95 38.21 -7.49
N ILE A 603 -12.15 37.55 -6.36
CA ILE A 603 -11.32 37.76 -5.17
C ILE A 603 -9.86 37.40 -5.47
N GLY A 604 -9.60 36.23 -6.07
CA GLY A 604 -8.23 35.87 -6.45
C GLY A 604 -7.65 36.74 -7.56
N VAL A 605 -8.45 37.16 -8.54
CA VAL A 605 -8.04 38.09 -9.60
C VAL A 605 -7.62 39.46 -9.04
N GLU A 606 -8.34 39.96 -8.03
CA GLU A 606 -7.99 41.18 -7.31
C GLU A 606 -6.65 41.03 -6.57
N ARG A 607 -6.36 39.83 -6.06
CA ARG A 607 -5.07 39.47 -5.42
C ARG A 607 -3.95 39.16 -6.42
N GLY A 608 -4.23 39.19 -7.72
CA GLY A 608 -3.24 38.96 -8.77
C GLY A 608 -3.10 37.51 -9.22
N ASP A 609 -3.96 36.59 -8.78
CA ASP A 609 -3.88 35.17 -9.12
C ASP A 609 -4.09 34.92 -10.62
N ALA A 610 -3.05 34.44 -11.31
CA ALA A 610 -3.08 34.27 -12.75
C ALA A 610 -3.91 33.06 -13.22
N ASN A 611 -4.06 32.02 -12.39
CA ASN A 611 -4.91 30.87 -12.71
C ASN A 611 -6.38 31.29 -12.68
N MET A 612 -6.81 31.97 -11.63
CA MET A 612 -8.19 32.48 -11.55
C MET A 612 -8.50 33.53 -12.61
N MET A 613 -7.50 34.28 -13.09
CA MET A 613 -7.67 35.15 -14.27
C MET A 613 -7.97 34.35 -15.54
N VAL A 614 -7.34 33.18 -15.72
CA VAL A 614 -7.64 32.28 -16.84
C VAL A 614 -9.05 31.72 -16.71
N GLU A 615 -9.43 31.19 -15.54
CA GLU A 615 -10.75 30.59 -15.33
C GLU A 615 -11.88 31.62 -15.50
N LEU A 616 -11.74 32.81 -14.91
CA LEU A 616 -12.71 33.88 -15.11
C LEU A 616 -12.71 34.40 -16.56
N GLY A 617 -11.54 34.42 -17.20
CA GLY A 617 -11.40 34.74 -18.62
C GLY A 617 -12.16 33.75 -19.51
N TYR A 618 -12.08 32.47 -19.20
CA TYR A 618 -12.80 31.40 -19.89
C TYR A 618 -14.30 31.58 -19.77
N ILE A 619 -14.83 31.78 -18.56
CA ILE A 619 -16.26 32.07 -18.34
C ILE A 619 -16.73 33.27 -19.18
N TYR A 620 -15.91 34.32 -19.30
CA TYR A 620 -16.27 35.51 -20.07
C TYR A 620 -16.14 35.37 -21.59
N THR A 621 -15.43 34.35 -22.08
CA THR A 621 -15.13 34.17 -23.51
C THR A 621 -15.76 32.93 -24.15
N ASP A 622 -16.21 31.95 -23.36
CA ASP A 622 -16.90 30.77 -23.87
C ASP A 622 -18.30 31.12 -24.37
N ASP A 623 -18.54 30.92 -25.67
CA ASP A 623 -19.81 31.21 -26.34
C ASP A 623 -20.98 30.34 -25.81
N ASN A 624 -20.69 29.26 -25.07
CA ASN A 624 -21.70 28.45 -24.38
C ASN A 624 -22.13 29.03 -23.02
N THR A 625 -21.42 30.03 -22.50
CA THR A 625 -21.75 30.67 -21.22
C THR A 625 -23.07 31.45 -21.34
N PRO A 626 -23.96 31.41 -20.32
CA PRO A 626 -25.19 32.21 -20.33
C PRO A 626 -24.92 33.70 -20.67
N PRO A 627 -25.69 34.32 -21.59
CA PRO A 627 -25.39 35.66 -22.12
C PRO A 627 -25.21 36.77 -21.08
N LYS A 628 -25.77 36.62 -19.88
CA LYS A 628 -25.59 37.57 -18.76
C LYS A 628 -24.17 37.60 -18.19
N TYR A 629 -23.37 36.55 -18.42
CA TYR A 629 -21.99 36.42 -17.94
C TYR A 629 -20.96 36.54 -19.06
N TYR A 630 -21.35 36.28 -20.31
CA TYR A 630 -20.48 36.47 -21.48
C TYR A 630 -20.06 37.94 -21.63
N ASP A 631 -18.75 38.18 -21.69
CA ASP A 631 -18.15 39.50 -21.92
C ASP A 631 -16.76 39.34 -22.52
N LEU A 632 -16.72 39.13 -23.84
CA LEU A 632 -15.50 38.86 -24.59
C LEU A 632 -14.37 39.86 -24.31
N LYS A 633 -14.69 41.16 -24.15
CA LYS A 633 -13.68 42.20 -23.87
C LYS A 633 -13.06 42.03 -22.49
N LYS A 634 -13.88 41.75 -21.47
CA LYS A 634 -13.37 41.47 -20.11
C LYS A 634 -12.56 40.18 -20.08
N GLY A 635 -13.02 39.13 -20.74
CA GLY A 635 -12.30 37.86 -20.77
C GLY A 635 -10.92 37.97 -21.43
N ILE A 636 -10.84 38.63 -22.58
CA ILE A 636 -9.56 38.91 -23.25
C ILE A 636 -8.63 39.76 -22.37
N ALA A 637 -9.14 40.81 -21.71
CA ALA A 637 -8.33 41.63 -20.82
C ALA A 637 -7.75 40.84 -19.63
N LEU A 638 -8.48 39.84 -19.11
CA LEU A 638 -7.98 38.93 -18.08
C LEU A 638 -6.88 38.03 -18.63
N TYR A 639 -7.04 37.47 -19.83
CA TYR A 639 -5.96 36.71 -20.48
C TYR A 639 -4.72 37.57 -20.74
N GLU A 640 -4.87 38.82 -21.18
CA GLU A 640 -3.74 39.75 -21.34
C GLU A 640 -3.02 39.98 -20.00
N LYS A 641 -3.77 40.21 -18.91
CA LYS A 641 -3.20 40.40 -17.56
C LYS A 641 -2.49 39.14 -17.05
N ALA A 642 -3.05 37.95 -17.25
CA ALA A 642 -2.44 36.69 -16.86
C ALA A 642 -1.20 36.36 -17.73
N ALA A 643 -1.25 36.66 -19.04
CA ALA A 643 -0.12 36.47 -19.94
C ALA A 643 1.08 37.37 -19.63
N LEU A 644 0.87 38.55 -19.02
CA LEU A 644 1.95 39.39 -18.49
C LEU A 644 2.67 38.75 -17.29
N GLN A 645 2.03 37.79 -16.61
CA GLN A 645 2.62 36.98 -15.54
C GLN A 645 3.16 35.64 -16.06
N ASP A 646 3.39 35.53 -17.37
CA ASP A 646 3.84 34.29 -18.02
C ASP A 646 2.93 33.09 -17.75
N GLN A 647 1.60 33.33 -17.64
CA GLN A 647 0.67 32.22 -17.46
C GLN A 647 0.44 31.44 -18.77
N PRO A 648 0.89 30.18 -18.88
CA PRO A 648 0.81 29.38 -20.12
C PRO A 648 -0.59 29.30 -20.75
N TYR A 649 -1.62 29.00 -19.97
CA TYR A 649 -2.98 28.84 -20.50
C TYR A 649 -3.56 30.16 -21.03
N ALA A 650 -3.25 31.29 -20.40
CA ALA A 650 -3.64 32.61 -20.90
C ALA A 650 -2.98 32.91 -22.25
N LEU A 651 -1.69 32.62 -22.40
CA LEU A 651 -0.96 32.76 -23.65
C LEU A 651 -1.55 31.87 -24.75
N ASN A 652 -1.90 30.62 -24.43
CA ASN A 652 -2.58 29.72 -25.37
C ASN A 652 -3.93 30.30 -25.82
N ASN A 653 -4.75 30.77 -24.88
CA ASN A 653 -6.08 31.32 -25.18
C ASN A 653 -5.98 32.59 -26.02
N LEU A 654 -5.03 33.49 -25.75
CA LEU A 654 -4.74 34.63 -26.63
C LEU A 654 -4.31 34.19 -28.03
N GLY A 655 -3.51 33.13 -28.12
CA GLY A 655 -3.12 32.53 -29.40
C GLY A 655 -4.33 32.09 -30.22
N TYR A 656 -5.28 31.40 -29.58
CA TYR A 656 -6.54 30.98 -30.17
C TYR A 656 -7.39 32.17 -30.66
N HIS A 657 -7.51 33.23 -29.86
CA HIS A 657 -8.23 34.45 -30.25
C HIS A 657 -7.59 35.14 -31.47
N TYR A 658 -6.27 35.23 -31.53
CA TYR A 658 -5.56 35.77 -32.70
C TYR A 658 -5.67 34.87 -33.94
N GLN A 659 -5.63 33.55 -33.78
CA GLN A 659 -5.74 32.60 -34.89
C GLN A 659 -7.12 32.66 -35.55
N ASN A 660 -8.19 32.76 -34.75
CA ASN A 660 -9.56 32.72 -35.26
C ASN A 660 -10.16 34.11 -35.52
N GLY A 661 -9.47 35.19 -35.14
CA GLY A 661 -9.99 36.55 -35.29
C GLY A 661 -11.17 36.86 -34.36
N ILE A 662 -11.16 36.29 -33.15
CA ILE A 662 -12.22 36.47 -32.14
C ILE A 662 -11.77 37.57 -31.18
N GLY A 663 -12.45 38.73 -31.21
CA GLY A 663 -12.10 39.91 -30.41
C GLY A 663 -10.92 40.73 -30.95
N TYR A 664 -10.18 40.21 -31.94
CA TYR A 664 -9.15 40.89 -32.72
C TYR A 664 -9.31 40.56 -34.21
N PRO A 665 -8.76 41.37 -35.13
CA PRO A 665 -8.51 40.89 -36.49
C PRO A 665 -7.59 39.66 -36.47
N GLN A 666 -7.87 38.68 -37.33
CA GLN A 666 -7.05 37.47 -37.48
C GLN A 666 -5.57 37.83 -37.69
N ASN A 667 -4.68 37.24 -36.91
CA ASN A 667 -3.25 37.50 -36.95
C ASN A 667 -2.42 36.27 -36.56
N ILE A 668 -2.11 35.43 -37.55
CA ILE A 668 -1.36 34.18 -37.37
C ILE A 668 0.03 34.42 -36.78
N LYS A 669 0.71 35.53 -37.14
CA LYS A 669 2.04 35.84 -36.59
C LYS A 669 2.00 36.07 -35.08
N LYS A 670 0.96 36.76 -34.58
CA LYS A 670 0.75 36.94 -33.15
C LYS A 670 0.32 35.63 -32.48
N ALA A 671 -0.55 34.85 -33.12
CA ALA A 671 -0.97 33.54 -32.62
C ALA A 671 0.24 32.62 -32.40
N LEU A 672 1.11 32.47 -33.39
CA LEU A 672 2.35 31.69 -33.29
C LEU A 672 3.26 32.18 -32.17
N LYS A 673 3.39 33.50 -31.98
CA LYS A 673 4.19 34.05 -30.87
C LYS A 673 3.61 33.66 -29.51
N CYS A 674 2.28 33.74 -29.37
CA CYS A 674 1.57 33.35 -28.16
C CYS A 674 1.70 31.85 -27.88
N PHE A 675 1.43 30.99 -28.86
CA PHE A 675 1.54 29.54 -28.70
C PHE A 675 2.98 29.10 -28.42
N ARG A 676 3.98 29.64 -29.11
CA ARG A 676 5.40 29.30 -28.84
C ARG A 676 5.81 29.64 -27.42
N LYS A 677 5.48 30.86 -26.96
CA LYS A 677 5.78 31.27 -25.59
C LYS A 677 5.04 30.38 -24.56
N SER A 678 3.78 30.04 -24.83
CA SER A 678 3.00 29.13 -23.98
C SER A 678 3.62 27.71 -23.93
N ALA A 679 4.06 27.18 -25.07
CA ALA A 679 4.75 25.90 -25.17
C ALA A 679 6.12 25.91 -24.44
N GLU A 680 6.90 26.99 -24.56
CA GLU A 680 8.15 27.19 -23.81
C GLU A 680 7.93 27.14 -22.29
N LEU A 681 6.77 27.63 -21.83
CA LEU A 681 6.33 27.57 -20.43
C LEU A 681 5.68 26.22 -20.05
N GLY A 682 5.72 25.23 -20.94
CA GLY A 682 5.30 23.87 -20.68
C GLY A 682 3.83 23.55 -20.97
N ASN A 683 3.10 24.43 -21.67
CA ASN A 683 1.70 24.18 -22.03
C ASN A 683 1.58 23.18 -23.19
N GLY A 684 1.05 21.99 -22.92
CA GLY A 684 0.89 20.98 -23.96
C GLY A 684 -0.24 21.25 -24.96
N LEU A 685 -1.32 21.98 -24.58
CA LEU A 685 -2.34 22.44 -25.54
C LEU A 685 -1.73 23.38 -26.58
N ALA A 686 -0.82 24.27 -26.18
CA ALA A 686 -0.13 25.17 -27.09
C ALA A 686 0.83 24.42 -28.02
N MET A 687 1.53 23.38 -27.52
CA MET A 687 2.33 22.48 -28.34
C MET A 687 1.45 21.76 -29.38
N GLN A 688 0.29 21.26 -28.96
CA GLN A 688 -0.68 20.64 -29.87
C GLN A 688 -1.19 21.64 -30.94
N ASN A 689 -1.52 22.88 -30.55
CA ASN A 689 -1.95 23.93 -31.47
C ASN A 689 -0.84 24.29 -32.48
N LEU A 690 0.43 24.31 -32.06
CA LEU A 690 1.56 24.47 -32.97
C LEU A 690 1.70 23.28 -33.91
N GLY A 691 1.61 22.06 -33.40
CA GLY A 691 1.62 20.84 -34.18
C GLY A 691 0.55 20.86 -35.28
N LEU A 692 -0.68 21.25 -34.93
CA LEU A 692 -1.80 21.38 -35.88
C LEU A 692 -1.53 22.39 -36.99
N LEU A 693 -0.97 23.57 -36.65
CA LEU A 693 -0.66 24.59 -37.65
C LEU A 693 0.35 24.09 -38.69
N TYR A 694 1.41 23.41 -38.24
CA TYR A 694 2.43 22.85 -39.13
C TYR A 694 1.99 21.57 -39.84
N PHE A 695 1.08 20.79 -39.24
CA PHE A 695 0.55 19.57 -39.83
C PHE A 695 -0.36 19.85 -41.04
N TYR A 696 -1.29 20.80 -40.92
CA TYR A 696 -2.21 21.12 -42.03
C TYR A 696 -1.62 22.12 -43.02
N GLY A 697 -0.81 23.08 -42.55
CA GLY A 697 -0.19 24.08 -43.43
C GLY A 697 -1.15 25.13 -44.01
N ASP A 698 -2.35 25.29 -43.43
CA ASP A 698 -3.36 26.26 -43.91
C ASP A 698 -2.89 27.72 -43.77
N TYR A 699 -2.07 27.98 -42.75
CA TYR A 699 -1.66 29.34 -42.33
C TYR A 699 -0.14 29.54 -42.28
N VAL A 700 0.62 28.43 -42.33
CA VAL A 700 2.08 28.37 -42.35
C VAL A 700 2.49 27.32 -43.37
N LEU A 701 3.75 27.30 -43.82
CA LEU A 701 4.22 26.21 -44.68
C LEU A 701 4.11 24.89 -43.91
N GLN A 702 3.47 23.87 -44.53
CA GLN A 702 3.37 22.53 -43.96
C GLN A 702 4.77 21.98 -43.70
N ASP A 703 4.98 21.44 -42.50
CA ASP A 703 6.26 20.87 -42.08
C ASP A 703 6.01 19.74 -41.08
N TYR A 704 6.10 18.50 -41.56
CA TYR A 704 5.85 17.32 -40.75
C TYR A 704 6.92 17.09 -39.68
N ASP A 705 8.16 17.53 -39.89
CA ASP A 705 9.21 17.38 -38.88
C ASP A 705 8.94 18.31 -37.69
N ILE A 706 8.60 19.57 -37.96
CA ILE A 706 8.22 20.53 -36.91
C ILE A 706 6.91 20.09 -36.23
N ALA A 707 5.91 19.64 -36.99
CA ALA A 707 4.66 19.15 -36.42
C ALA A 707 4.90 17.94 -35.49
N LEU A 708 5.70 16.98 -35.93
CA LEU A 708 6.06 15.79 -35.15
C LEU A 708 6.83 16.16 -33.88
N GLU A 709 7.74 17.12 -33.96
CA GLU A 709 8.49 17.61 -32.81
C GLU A 709 7.55 18.19 -31.74
N TYR A 710 6.63 19.07 -32.15
CA TYR A 710 5.66 19.65 -31.23
C TYR A 710 4.68 18.62 -30.68
N TYR A 711 4.17 17.68 -31.49
CA TYR A 711 3.30 16.63 -30.99
C TYR A 711 4.00 15.69 -30.00
N LYS A 712 5.27 15.34 -30.23
CA LYS A 712 6.07 14.57 -29.25
C LYS A 712 6.32 15.35 -27.96
N GLN A 713 6.53 16.67 -28.04
CA GLN A 713 6.62 17.51 -26.84
C GLN A 713 5.27 17.56 -26.10
N ALA A 714 4.16 17.65 -26.84
CA ALA A 714 2.80 17.63 -26.31
C ALA A 714 2.49 16.29 -25.61
N GLU A 715 2.90 15.15 -26.17
CA GLU A 715 2.78 13.82 -25.53
C GLU A 715 3.50 13.76 -24.19
N LYS A 716 4.70 14.35 -24.07
CA LYS A 716 5.44 14.46 -22.79
C LYS A 716 4.73 15.36 -21.76
N LYS A 717 3.71 16.11 -22.19
CA LYS A 717 2.82 16.94 -21.37
C LYS A 717 1.38 16.42 -21.36
N PHE A 718 1.15 15.18 -21.82
CA PHE A 718 -0.14 14.46 -21.77
C PHE A 718 -1.20 14.98 -22.72
N HIS A 719 -0.78 15.63 -23.79
CA HIS A 719 -1.61 16.02 -24.93
C HIS A 719 -1.30 15.12 -26.13
N PHE A 720 -2.02 14.00 -26.20
CA PHE A 720 -1.80 12.96 -27.18
C PHE A 720 -2.43 13.30 -28.53
N ASN A 721 -1.67 13.11 -29.61
CA ASN A 721 -2.09 13.35 -31.00
C ASN A 721 -1.65 12.16 -31.87
N GLU A 722 -1.91 10.95 -31.39
CA GLU A 722 -1.34 9.71 -31.94
C GLU A 722 -1.81 9.43 -33.38
N ASP A 723 -3.04 9.83 -33.72
CA ASP A 723 -3.58 9.77 -35.07
C ASP A 723 -2.78 10.65 -36.04
N LYS A 724 -2.49 11.90 -35.65
CA LYS A 724 -1.70 12.85 -36.44
C LYS A 724 -0.24 12.44 -36.53
N ILE A 725 0.34 11.93 -35.46
CA ILE A 725 1.70 11.37 -35.46
C ILE A 725 1.80 10.15 -36.39
N SER A 726 0.77 9.29 -36.38
CA SER A 726 0.71 8.13 -37.28
C SER A 726 0.64 8.58 -38.74
N GLU A 727 -0.19 9.56 -39.07
CA GLU A 727 -0.22 10.13 -40.41
C GLU A 727 1.14 10.71 -40.83
N ILE A 728 1.82 11.45 -39.94
CA ILE A 728 3.17 11.97 -40.21
C ILE A 728 4.14 10.83 -40.54
N TYR A 729 4.22 9.78 -39.72
CA TYR A 729 5.13 8.66 -39.99
C TYR A 729 4.79 7.91 -41.27
N TYR A 730 3.50 7.80 -41.61
CA TYR A 730 3.07 7.24 -42.88
C TYR A 730 3.58 8.07 -44.07
N GLN A 731 3.38 9.39 -44.03
CA GLN A 731 3.86 10.32 -45.07
C GLN A 731 5.39 10.37 -45.18
N GLN A 732 6.10 10.20 -44.06
CA GLN A 732 7.57 10.12 -44.02
C GLN A 732 8.13 8.74 -44.39
N HIS A 733 7.26 7.75 -44.64
CA HIS A 733 7.61 6.36 -44.90
C HIS A 733 8.39 5.67 -43.75
N ASP A 734 8.24 6.15 -42.51
CA ASP A 734 8.78 5.53 -41.31
C ASP A 734 7.78 4.52 -40.71
N TYR A 735 7.66 3.39 -41.40
CA TYR A 735 6.68 2.36 -41.05
C TYR A 735 6.99 1.66 -39.72
N ALA A 736 8.23 1.74 -39.23
CA ALA A 736 8.61 1.16 -37.95
C ALA A 736 8.03 1.98 -36.78
N ASN A 737 8.16 3.30 -36.82
CA ASN A 737 7.54 4.16 -35.82
C ASN A 737 6.03 4.28 -35.99
N LEU A 738 5.51 4.26 -37.23
CA LEU A 738 4.08 4.12 -37.48
C LEU A 738 3.49 2.92 -36.72
N GLN A 739 4.03 1.72 -36.91
CA GLN A 739 3.55 0.51 -36.22
C GLN A 739 3.62 0.61 -34.68
N ARG A 740 4.55 1.40 -34.11
CA ARG A 740 4.60 1.63 -32.66
C ARG A 740 3.41 2.47 -32.20
N TYR A 741 3.06 3.51 -32.94
CA TYR A 741 1.92 4.37 -32.60
C TYR A 741 0.58 3.69 -32.89
N LEU A 742 0.46 2.92 -33.96
CA LEU A 742 -0.74 2.11 -34.25
C LEU A 742 -1.07 1.09 -33.14
N ARG A 743 -0.09 0.64 -32.34
CA ARG A 743 -0.32 -0.26 -31.20
C ARG A 743 -0.87 0.45 -29.96
N LYS A 744 -0.76 1.77 -29.89
CA LYS A 744 -1.30 2.57 -28.78
C LYS A 744 -2.81 2.81 -28.92
N ASP A 745 -3.34 2.75 -30.14
CA ASP A 745 -4.77 2.88 -30.45
C ASP A 745 -5.56 1.62 -30.03
N SER A 746 -5.85 1.49 -28.73
CA SER A 746 -6.57 0.35 -28.16
C SER A 746 -8.01 0.22 -28.65
N GLU A 747 -8.62 1.34 -29.04
CA GLU A 747 -10.00 1.41 -29.53
C GLU A 747 -10.10 1.20 -31.06
N ASN A 748 -8.96 1.10 -31.75
CA ASN A 748 -8.85 0.95 -33.20
C ASN A 748 -9.56 2.06 -34.00
N THR A 749 -9.54 3.28 -33.47
CA THR A 749 -10.23 4.46 -34.03
C THR A 749 -9.63 4.94 -35.34
N TYR A 750 -8.33 4.73 -35.56
CA TYR A 750 -7.66 5.09 -36.82
C TYR A 750 -6.65 4.03 -37.27
N SER A 751 -6.26 3.10 -36.41
CA SER A 751 -5.18 2.17 -36.75
C SER A 751 -5.55 1.14 -37.82
N ASN A 752 -6.83 0.77 -37.92
CA ASN A 752 -7.32 -0.19 -38.92
C ASN A 752 -7.07 0.28 -40.36
N ILE A 753 -7.25 1.57 -40.67
CA ILE A 753 -7.00 2.06 -42.04
C ILE A 753 -5.51 1.92 -42.41
N TYR A 754 -4.60 2.24 -41.50
CA TYR A 754 -3.16 2.08 -41.74
C TYR A 754 -2.76 0.61 -41.81
N TYR A 755 -3.23 -0.26 -40.91
CA TYR A 755 -2.93 -1.71 -41.02
C TYR A 755 -3.43 -2.30 -42.34
N GLY A 756 -4.59 -1.85 -42.84
CA GLY A 756 -5.09 -2.18 -44.17
C GLY A 756 -4.05 -1.87 -45.25
N ILE A 757 -3.60 -0.61 -45.30
CA ILE A 757 -2.62 -0.12 -46.27
C ILE A 757 -1.28 -0.88 -46.15
N LEU A 758 -0.74 -1.04 -44.93
CA LEU A 758 0.55 -1.69 -44.72
C LEU A 758 0.55 -3.13 -45.23
N TYR A 759 -0.52 -3.90 -45.00
CA TYR A 759 -0.62 -5.29 -45.48
C TYR A 759 -0.98 -5.40 -46.96
N ASP A 760 -1.69 -4.42 -47.53
CA ASP A 760 -2.02 -4.37 -48.97
C ASP A 760 -0.74 -4.15 -49.78
N GLU A 761 0.00 -3.11 -49.44
CA GLU A 761 1.16 -2.64 -50.19
C GLU A 761 2.49 -3.28 -49.74
N GLY A 762 2.52 -3.94 -48.58
CA GLY A 762 3.74 -4.54 -48.03
C GLY A 762 4.69 -3.53 -47.40
N LEU A 763 4.16 -2.44 -46.83
CA LEU A 763 4.95 -1.36 -46.26
C LEU A 763 5.34 -1.72 -44.82
N GLY A 764 6.63 -1.99 -44.59
CA GLY A 764 7.15 -2.35 -43.26
C GLY A 764 6.64 -3.69 -42.69
N VAL A 765 5.84 -4.44 -43.46
CA VAL A 765 5.32 -5.79 -43.14
C VAL A 765 5.28 -6.63 -44.41
N LYS A 766 5.25 -7.96 -44.26
CA LYS A 766 5.05 -8.85 -45.43
C LYS A 766 3.63 -8.65 -45.98
N PRO A 767 3.45 -8.43 -47.30
CA PRO A 767 2.13 -8.32 -47.92
C PRO A 767 1.21 -9.48 -47.52
N ASN A 768 -0.03 -9.14 -47.17
CA ASN A 768 -1.07 -10.09 -46.81
C ASN A 768 -2.45 -9.52 -47.13
N ILE A 769 -2.89 -9.72 -48.37
CA ILE A 769 -4.17 -9.20 -48.89
C ILE A 769 -5.37 -9.63 -48.04
N LYS A 770 -5.37 -10.86 -47.51
CA LYS A 770 -6.45 -11.34 -46.62
C LYS A 770 -6.54 -10.50 -45.34
N LYS A 771 -5.39 -10.16 -44.72
CA LYS A 771 -5.36 -9.26 -43.56
C LYS A 771 -5.75 -7.84 -43.96
N ALA A 772 -5.25 -7.34 -45.09
CA ALA A 772 -5.58 -6.01 -45.58
C ALA A 772 -7.09 -5.81 -45.74
N ILE A 773 -7.77 -6.75 -46.42
CA ILE A 773 -9.23 -6.76 -46.56
C ILE A 773 -9.91 -6.71 -45.20
N SER A 774 -9.51 -7.57 -44.24
CA SER A 774 -10.11 -7.57 -42.91
C SER A 774 -9.94 -6.25 -42.16
N TYR A 775 -8.82 -5.56 -42.34
CA TYR A 775 -8.57 -4.26 -41.71
C TYR A 775 -9.34 -3.13 -42.40
N TYR A 776 -9.47 -3.15 -43.72
CA TYR A 776 -10.30 -2.19 -44.45
C TYR A 776 -11.78 -2.31 -44.09
N GLU A 777 -12.31 -3.54 -43.96
CA GLU A 777 -13.69 -3.75 -43.50
C GLU A 777 -13.91 -3.14 -42.12
N LYS A 778 -13.01 -3.41 -41.16
CA LYS A 778 -13.07 -2.84 -39.81
C LYS A 778 -12.88 -1.32 -39.78
N ALA A 779 -12.09 -0.75 -40.68
CA ALA A 779 -11.92 0.69 -40.77
C ALA A 779 -13.25 1.39 -41.16
N LEU A 780 -14.01 0.79 -42.08
CA LEU A 780 -15.30 1.30 -42.53
C LEU A 780 -16.45 1.08 -41.54
N GLU A 781 -16.29 0.16 -40.57
CA GLU A 781 -17.20 0.07 -39.42
C GLU A 781 -17.12 1.30 -38.50
N TYR A 782 -15.98 2.00 -38.50
CA TYR A 782 -15.73 3.14 -37.61
C TYR A 782 -15.91 4.51 -38.30
N SER A 783 -15.40 4.68 -39.53
CA SER A 783 -15.49 5.96 -40.26
C SER A 783 -15.43 5.77 -41.78
N THR A 784 -15.71 6.83 -42.54
CA THR A 784 -15.72 6.80 -44.00
C THR A 784 -14.31 7.00 -44.56
N TYR A 785 -13.72 5.94 -45.13
CA TYR A 785 -12.40 5.96 -45.75
C TYR A 785 -12.47 5.59 -47.24
N THR A 786 -12.41 6.59 -48.12
CA THR A 786 -12.53 6.40 -49.59
C THR A 786 -11.48 5.41 -50.12
N HIS A 787 -10.26 5.46 -49.60
CA HIS A 787 -9.22 4.50 -49.98
C HIS A 787 -9.61 3.06 -49.65
N ALA A 788 -10.04 2.78 -48.40
CA ALA A 788 -10.46 1.43 -47.99
C ALA A 788 -11.63 0.92 -48.84
N LEU A 789 -12.63 1.76 -49.09
CA LEU A 789 -13.78 1.39 -49.92
C LEU A 789 -13.34 1.05 -51.35
N SER A 790 -12.53 1.90 -51.99
CA SER A 790 -12.04 1.68 -53.35
C SER A 790 -11.26 0.36 -53.47
N ARG A 791 -10.45 0.01 -52.46
CA ARG A 791 -9.68 -1.24 -52.42
C ARG A 791 -10.59 -2.45 -52.20
N LEU A 792 -11.58 -2.37 -51.31
CA LEU A 792 -12.55 -3.46 -51.12
C LEU A 792 -13.38 -3.73 -52.37
N LEU A 793 -13.84 -2.68 -53.06
CA LEU A 793 -14.56 -2.82 -54.33
C LEU A 793 -13.70 -3.49 -55.41
N TYR A 794 -12.41 -3.12 -55.49
CA TYR A 794 -11.46 -3.79 -56.37
C TYR A 794 -11.28 -5.27 -56.00
N PHE A 795 -11.02 -5.60 -54.73
CA PHE A 795 -10.79 -6.99 -54.31
C PHE A 795 -12.01 -7.88 -54.53
N TYR A 796 -13.21 -7.39 -54.24
CA TYR A 796 -14.41 -8.21 -54.35
C TYR A 796 -14.96 -8.33 -55.77
N LYS A 797 -14.49 -7.50 -56.72
CA LYS A 797 -14.91 -7.54 -58.12
C LYS A 797 -13.85 -8.11 -59.05
N GLU A 798 -12.61 -7.61 -58.94
CA GLU A 798 -11.56 -7.79 -59.94
C GLU A 798 -10.48 -8.81 -59.51
N ASP A 799 -10.26 -9.03 -58.20
CA ASP A 799 -9.25 -10.00 -57.72
C ASP A 799 -9.80 -11.44 -57.76
N PRO A 800 -9.26 -12.36 -58.58
CA PRO A 800 -9.80 -13.71 -58.73
C PRO A 800 -9.76 -14.56 -57.45
N THR A 801 -8.88 -14.23 -56.50
CA THR A 801 -8.69 -14.96 -55.24
C THR A 801 -9.73 -14.57 -54.20
N PHE A 802 -10.16 -13.30 -54.21
CA PHE A 802 -11.03 -12.73 -53.20
C PHE A 802 -12.38 -12.27 -53.74
N ALA A 803 -12.62 -12.40 -55.06
CA ALA A 803 -13.88 -12.05 -55.71
C ALA A 803 -15.09 -12.62 -54.96
N ASN A 804 -16.02 -11.72 -54.60
CA ASN A 804 -17.22 -12.05 -53.85
C ASN A 804 -18.32 -11.05 -54.24
N PRO A 805 -19.24 -11.42 -55.15
CA PRO A 805 -20.29 -10.54 -55.64
C PRO A 805 -21.20 -9.98 -54.54
N ASP A 806 -21.48 -10.76 -53.48
CA ASP A 806 -22.34 -10.32 -52.38
C ASP A 806 -21.66 -9.24 -51.55
N LYS A 807 -20.39 -9.44 -51.20
CA LYS A 807 -19.60 -8.42 -50.50
C LYS A 807 -19.32 -7.19 -51.36
N TYR A 808 -19.13 -7.35 -52.67
CA TYR A 808 -19.01 -6.22 -53.60
C TYR A 808 -20.27 -5.36 -53.57
N ASN A 809 -21.45 -5.97 -53.72
CA ASN A 809 -22.72 -5.25 -53.69
C ASN A 809 -22.98 -4.59 -52.33
N TYR A 810 -22.61 -5.25 -51.23
CA TYR A 810 -22.70 -4.67 -49.88
C TYR A 810 -21.86 -3.40 -49.74
N TRP A 811 -20.57 -3.46 -50.04
CA TRP A 811 -19.68 -2.30 -49.90
C TRP A 811 -20.00 -1.20 -50.91
N LYS A 812 -20.47 -1.56 -52.10
CA LYS A 812 -21.01 -0.61 -53.08
C LYS A 812 -22.19 0.18 -52.52
N ALA A 813 -23.17 -0.51 -51.93
CA ALA A 813 -24.32 0.13 -51.30
C ALA A 813 -23.89 1.01 -50.11
N PHE A 814 -22.97 0.53 -49.27
CA PHE A 814 -22.38 1.34 -48.19
C PHE A 814 -21.78 2.66 -48.71
N GLY A 815 -21.04 2.61 -49.82
CA GLY A 815 -20.48 3.81 -50.45
C GLY A 815 -21.55 4.78 -50.95
N GLU A 816 -22.57 4.28 -51.63
CA GLU A 816 -23.71 5.08 -52.11
C GLU A 816 -24.51 5.71 -50.96
N GLU A 817 -24.70 5.00 -49.84
CA GLU A 817 -25.40 5.50 -48.65
C GLU A 817 -24.63 6.57 -47.88
N ASN A 818 -23.31 6.60 -48.00
CA ASN A 818 -22.42 7.54 -47.29
C ASN A 818 -21.83 8.62 -48.21
N ASP A 819 -22.42 8.86 -49.38
CA ASP A 819 -21.97 9.85 -50.38
C ASP A 819 -20.48 9.69 -50.78
N MET A 820 -19.99 8.46 -50.84
CA MET A 820 -18.61 8.13 -51.24
C MET A 820 -18.53 7.81 -52.75
N ASP A 821 -17.37 8.05 -53.36
CA ASP A 821 -17.12 7.63 -54.75
C ASP A 821 -16.98 6.08 -54.84
N VAL A 822 -17.78 5.46 -55.72
CA VAL A 822 -17.96 4.00 -55.87
C VAL A 822 -17.57 3.48 -57.24
#